data_AF-A0A1S3ZP96-F1
#
_entry.id   AF-A0A1S3ZP96-F1
#
_cell.length_a   1.000
_cell.length_b   1.000
_cell.length_c   1.000
_cell.angle_alpha   90.00
_cell.angle_beta   90.00
_cell.angle_gamma   90.00
#
_symmetry.space_group_name_H-M   'P 1'
#
loop_
_entity.id
_entity.type
_entity.pdbx_description
1 polymer ?
#
loop_
_entity_poly.entity_id
_entity_poly.type
_entity_poly.pdbx_seq_one_letter_code
_entity_poly.pdbx_strand_id
1 'polypeptide(L)'
;MGRKTSKKHAGVDVDSTVESVSGGIAYGNDRSRKPDKTAPVPQTSFLRQQIDPETAKYFAEIANAIEGTEIDPEERSVICGNALEETRGKEAELATDYIISHTLQTLLEGCSLDHLCSFLQSCAKNISHIAADRSGSHVVETALKSLSYHLQESENHSLIEQALIKICKAIVVNPVDIMCNCHGSHVLRSLLCLLKGVPLEEFHSTKSSVVLAERLNLRTPHAKDNGSLRFQQIFPNLLKNFVSEMLNAASEDISKLQTNQYSSLVLQTALKLLAGNELELLHLIRVLLGSSAESANTGNLLEGKTMRNISRLVEETAYSHLMEVIVEFAPETLYSELLTKVFRKSLFRMSSHHCANFVVQALASQAKSEEHMDLIWEELGTKFRDLFEMGKSGVVASVLAATQRLHSHEHECCQAIAAAVCTGDEFPKYIVPRLLFLENFFCSGDKSNWSWPQGTKIHVVGSLILQSVFRLPSELIQIYVTSITSLEEHHVFAASKDPSGSRVIESFLNSNISAKQKRKLVAKLRGHFGELSVHPFGSFTVEKCFTASNLSLRETIVSEMLPLQSELSKTKQGPYLLRKLDIDGFARQPDQWKSRQASQQSALKEFYATFGPTETKSLVKDSFLADTHSKPKQEKLKDIRKEIETTLASSKTSNTPFLAHQVSKKVKRSKDEKKRHTRDGQSESQRKKIKV
;
A
#
# COMPACT_ATOMS: atom_id res chain seq x y z
N MET A 1 24.56 47.99 -6.45
CA MET A 1 25.81 48.69 -6.03
C MET A 1 26.16 48.17 -4.64
N GLY A 2 27.28 47.52 -4.31
CA GLY A 2 28.59 47.39 -4.94
C GLY A 2 29.64 47.53 -3.81
N ARG A 3 30.58 46.56 -3.73
CA ARG A 3 31.86 46.51 -2.96
C ARG A 3 31.79 45.87 -1.55
N LYS A 4 32.44 44.70 -1.33
CA LYS A 4 33.90 44.43 -1.12
C LYS A 4 34.38 45.08 0.20
N THR A 5 35.12 44.49 1.14
CA THR A 5 36.16 43.42 1.26
C THR A 5 36.49 43.38 2.79
N SER A 6 37.02 42.36 3.46
CA SER A 6 38.34 41.76 3.26
C SER A 6 38.59 40.64 4.31
N LYS A 7 39.36 39.64 3.89
CA LYS A 7 39.96 38.55 4.69
C LYS A 7 41.08 39.05 5.62
N LYS A 8 41.39 38.27 6.66
CA LYS A 8 42.77 38.07 7.14
C LYS A 8 43.03 36.58 7.43
N HIS A 9 44.11 36.09 6.80
CA HIS A 9 44.77 34.80 6.98
C HIS A 9 45.88 34.90 8.04
N ALA A 10 46.24 33.75 8.62
CA ALA A 10 47.61 33.29 8.88
C ALA A 10 47.60 31.78 8.53
N GLY A 11 48.47 31.16 7.72
CA GLY A 11 49.73 31.55 7.12
C GLY A 11 50.90 31.02 7.93
N VAL A 12 51.51 29.89 7.53
CA VAL A 12 52.97 29.71 7.30
C VAL A 12 53.19 28.43 6.45
N ASP A 13 53.87 28.61 5.33
CA ASP A 13 54.40 27.66 4.34
C ASP A 13 55.76 27.05 4.77
N VAL A 14 56.25 26.08 3.99
CA VAL A 14 57.50 26.15 3.16
C VAL A 14 58.10 24.75 2.96
N ASP A 15 57.95 24.24 1.71
CA ASP A 15 59.02 23.85 0.75
C ASP A 15 60.06 22.76 1.15
N SER A 16 60.64 21.92 0.28
CA SER A 16 60.85 21.95 -1.17
C SER A 16 61.48 20.62 -1.67
N THR A 17 61.04 20.15 -2.85
CA THR A 17 61.79 19.58 -4.00
C THR A 17 63.02 18.65 -3.92
N VAL A 18 62.89 17.53 -4.66
CA VAL A 18 63.73 17.04 -5.79
C VAL A 18 64.93 16.09 -5.53
N GLU A 19 64.92 15.01 -6.33
CA GLU A 19 66.02 14.38 -7.10
C GLU A 19 66.30 12.87 -6.92
N SER A 20 66.42 12.24 -8.08
CA SER A 20 66.70 10.85 -8.43
C SER A 20 68.16 10.43 -8.24
N VAL A 21 68.43 9.11 -8.18
CA VAL A 21 69.43 8.35 -8.98
C VAL A 21 69.92 7.06 -8.25
N SER A 22 69.63 5.91 -8.89
CA SER A 22 70.45 4.71 -9.18
C SER A 22 71.23 3.88 -8.13
N GLY A 23 71.15 2.54 -8.31
CA GLY A 23 72.11 1.49 -7.90
C GLY A 23 71.48 0.40 -7.01
N GLY A 24 71.10 -0.79 -7.50
CA GLY A 24 71.97 -1.96 -7.79
C GLY A 24 72.51 -2.59 -6.49
N ILE A 25 72.19 -3.81 -6.05
CA ILE A 25 72.56 -5.11 -6.63
C ILE A 25 71.72 -6.27 -6.03
N ALA A 26 71.54 -7.30 -6.86
CA ALA A 26 70.91 -8.62 -6.73
C ALA A 26 71.26 -9.50 -5.52
N TYR A 27 70.31 -10.37 -5.13
CA TYR A 27 70.51 -11.83 -5.09
C TYR A 27 69.19 -12.53 -5.47
N GLY A 28 69.22 -13.38 -6.49
CA GLY A 28 68.06 -14.09 -7.02
C GLY A 28 67.78 -15.42 -6.31
N ASN A 29 66.57 -15.94 -6.53
CA ASN A 29 66.45 -17.30 -7.03
C ASN A 29 65.13 -17.52 -7.79
N ASP A 30 65.28 -18.27 -8.87
CA ASP A 30 64.36 -18.51 -9.97
C ASP A 30 63.28 -19.55 -9.62
N ARG A 31 62.06 -19.39 -10.16
CA ARG A 31 61.05 -20.44 -10.39
C ARG A 31 59.84 -19.88 -11.16
N SER A 32 59.97 -19.89 -12.49
CA SER A 32 58.95 -20.12 -13.53
C SER A 32 57.46 -19.93 -13.15
N ARG A 33 56.89 -18.77 -13.51
CA ARG A 33 55.42 -18.59 -13.66
C ARG A 33 55.00 -18.81 -15.12
N LYS A 34 54.05 -19.73 -15.33
CA LYS A 34 53.26 -19.86 -16.57
C LYS A 34 52.42 -18.59 -16.77
N PRO A 35 52.12 -18.18 -18.01
CA PRO A 35 51.31 -16.99 -18.25
C PRO A 35 49.83 -17.28 -17.92
N ASP A 36 49.29 -16.54 -16.95
CA ASP A 36 47.85 -16.41 -16.73
C ASP A 36 47.21 -15.82 -18.00
N LYS A 37 46.39 -16.64 -18.67
CA LYS A 37 45.43 -16.17 -19.66
C LYS A 37 44.13 -15.86 -18.94
N THR A 38 43.97 -14.63 -18.50
CA THR A 38 42.66 -13.95 -18.28
C THR A 38 42.95 -12.47 -18.03
N ALA A 39 43.37 -11.77 -19.08
CA ALA A 39 43.29 -10.31 -19.08
C ALA A 39 41.82 -9.92 -19.26
N PRO A 40 41.28 -8.98 -18.45
CA PRO A 40 39.94 -8.47 -18.66
C PRO A 40 39.89 -7.77 -20.03
N VAL A 41 38.90 -8.14 -20.85
CA VAL A 41 38.62 -7.44 -22.11
C VAL A 41 38.30 -5.98 -21.76
N PRO A 42 39.01 -4.98 -22.31
CA PRO A 42 38.69 -3.59 -22.07
C PRO A 42 37.28 -3.30 -22.62
N GLN A 43 36.37 -2.82 -21.78
CA GLN A 43 35.13 -2.22 -22.26
C GLN A 43 35.50 -1.03 -23.16
N THR A 44 35.27 -1.14 -24.47
CA THR A 44 35.40 -0.01 -25.37
C THR A 44 34.36 1.02 -24.96
N SER A 45 34.79 2.12 -24.34
CA SER A 45 33.94 3.28 -24.05
C SER A 45 33.23 3.69 -25.34
N PHE A 46 31.90 3.64 -25.35
CA PHE A 46 31.12 4.12 -26.49
C PHE A 46 31.47 5.59 -26.74
N LEU A 47 32.08 5.87 -27.88
CA LEU A 47 32.39 7.24 -28.29
C LEU A 47 31.22 7.73 -29.12
N ARG A 48 30.37 8.54 -28.49
CA ARG A 48 29.28 9.23 -29.17
C ARG A 48 29.85 10.08 -30.30
N GLN A 49 29.42 9.82 -31.52
CA GLN A 49 29.81 10.63 -32.67
C GLN A 49 29.14 12.01 -32.58
N GLN A 50 29.82 13.04 -33.08
CA GLN A 50 29.27 14.38 -33.14
C GLN A 50 28.10 14.38 -34.13
N ILE A 51 26.96 14.91 -33.68
CA ILE A 51 25.79 15.12 -34.54
C ILE A 51 26.12 16.27 -35.50
N ASP A 52 25.90 16.05 -36.79
CA ASP A 52 26.06 17.08 -37.81
C ASP A 52 25.04 18.22 -37.63
N PRO A 53 25.43 19.48 -37.90
CA PRO A 53 24.54 20.63 -37.71
C PRO A 53 23.21 20.53 -38.47
N GLU A 54 23.22 19.88 -39.63
CA GLU A 54 22.03 19.65 -40.45
C GLU A 54 21.02 18.76 -39.73
N THR A 55 21.46 17.64 -39.15
CA THR A 55 20.61 16.74 -38.35
C THR A 55 20.08 17.45 -37.10
N ALA A 56 20.92 18.21 -36.40
CA ALA A 56 20.49 18.98 -35.23
C ALA A 56 19.44 20.04 -35.59
N LYS A 57 19.62 20.74 -36.71
CA LYS A 57 18.68 21.72 -37.24
C LYS A 57 17.36 21.06 -37.63
N TYR A 58 17.40 19.91 -38.29
CA TYR A 58 16.21 19.14 -38.67
C TYR A 58 15.33 18.83 -37.45
N PHE A 59 15.90 18.22 -36.40
CA PHE A 59 15.12 17.88 -35.20
C PHE A 59 14.62 19.13 -34.44
N ALA A 60 15.37 20.24 -34.47
CA ALA A 60 14.89 21.50 -33.91
C ALA A 60 13.69 22.08 -34.68
N GLU A 61 13.69 21.98 -36.02
CA GLU A 61 12.56 22.41 -36.86
C GLU A 61 11.33 21.52 -36.64
N ILE A 62 11.51 20.20 -36.53
CA ILE A 62 10.45 19.25 -36.19
C ILE A 62 9.87 19.53 -34.80
N ALA A 63 10.72 19.78 -33.79
CA ALA A 63 10.26 20.12 -32.44
C ALA A 63 9.38 21.37 -32.46
N ASN A 64 9.81 22.44 -33.15
CA ASN A 64 9.02 23.67 -33.26
C ASN A 64 7.71 23.48 -34.05
N ALA A 65 7.69 22.60 -35.05
CA ALA A 65 6.47 22.30 -35.81
C ALA A 65 5.43 21.60 -34.92
N ILE A 66 5.87 20.69 -34.05
CA ILE A 66 5.00 19.89 -33.16
C ILE A 66 4.63 20.68 -31.89
N GLU A 67 5.54 21.50 -31.36
CA GLU A 67 5.33 22.34 -30.17
C GLU A 67 4.77 23.72 -30.54
N GLY A 68 3.45 23.85 -30.56
CA GLY A 68 2.78 25.15 -30.70
C GLY A 68 1.63 25.23 -31.72
N THR A 69 1.39 24.13 -32.44
CA THR A 69 0.35 24.06 -33.48
C THR A 69 -0.65 22.96 -33.14
N GLU A 70 -1.96 23.26 -33.21
CA GLU A 70 -3.01 22.22 -33.22
C GLU A 70 -2.92 21.48 -34.55
N ILE A 71 -2.11 20.42 -34.59
CA ILE A 71 -2.00 19.51 -35.73
C ILE A 71 -3.02 18.39 -35.55
N ASP A 72 -3.65 17.98 -36.65
CA ASP A 72 -4.51 16.81 -36.65
C ASP A 72 -3.75 15.55 -36.15
N PRO A 73 -4.35 14.68 -35.33
CA PRO A 73 -3.66 13.50 -34.79
C PRO A 73 -3.09 12.56 -35.85
N GLU A 74 -3.77 12.39 -36.99
CA GLU A 74 -3.29 11.53 -38.08
C GLU A 74 -2.06 12.16 -38.75
N GLU A 75 -2.12 13.46 -39.03
CA GLU A 75 -0.98 14.22 -39.58
C GLU A 75 0.21 14.23 -38.61
N ARG A 76 -0.04 14.44 -37.31
CA ARG A 76 0.98 14.36 -36.26
C ARG A 76 1.65 12.99 -36.26
N SER A 77 0.89 11.91 -36.39
CA SER A 77 1.43 10.55 -36.42
C SER A 77 2.36 10.31 -37.59
N VAL A 78 2.01 10.82 -38.78
CA VAL A 78 2.84 10.74 -39.99
C VAL A 78 4.13 11.56 -39.83
N ILE A 79 4.04 12.81 -39.34
CA ILE A 79 5.22 13.65 -39.08
C ILE A 79 6.18 12.95 -38.10
N CYS A 80 5.64 12.42 -37.00
CA CYS A 80 6.42 11.72 -36.01
C CYS A 80 7.09 10.47 -36.59
N GLY A 81 6.36 9.67 -37.38
CA GLY A 81 6.88 8.47 -38.05
C GLY A 81 8.05 8.80 -38.98
N ASN A 82 7.86 9.76 -39.89
CA ASN A 82 8.89 10.19 -40.85
C ASN A 82 10.15 10.72 -40.13
N ALA A 83 9.97 11.51 -39.06
CA ALA A 83 11.10 12.02 -38.28
C ALA A 83 11.87 10.91 -37.53
N LEU A 84 11.20 9.83 -37.12
CA LEU A 84 11.87 8.65 -36.56
C LEU A 84 12.63 7.86 -37.62
N GLU A 85 12.24 7.88 -38.89
CA GLU A 85 13.01 7.22 -39.95
C GLU A 85 14.38 7.87 -40.16
N GLU A 86 14.48 9.19 -39.97
CA GLU A 86 15.73 9.95 -40.04
C GLU A 86 16.72 9.58 -38.92
N THR A 87 16.29 8.84 -37.89
CA THR A 87 17.20 8.35 -36.85
C THR A 87 17.97 7.10 -37.26
N ARG A 88 17.62 6.46 -38.40
CA ARG A 88 18.18 5.15 -38.79
C ARG A 88 19.71 5.19 -38.87
N GLY A 89 20.35 4.34 -38.07
CA GLY A 89 21.81 4.25 -37.97
C GLY A 89 22.49 5.32 -37.12
N LYS A 90 21.73 6.25 -36.53
CA LYS A 90 22.18 7.31 -35.61
C LYS A 90 21.40 7.29 -34.27
N GLU A 91 20.71 6.20 -33.96
CA GLU A 91 19.76 6.13 -32.84
C GLU A 91 20.45 6.40 -31.51
N ALA A 92 21.65 5.85 -31.32
CA ALA A 92 22.40 6.02 -30.07
C ALA A 92 22.88 7.46 -29.91
N GLU A 93 23.39 8.09 -30.97
CA GLU A 93 23.88 9.45 -30.96
C GLU A 93 22.76 10.46 -30.67
N LEU A 94 21.58 10.24 -31.25
CA LEU A 94 20.41 11.11 -31.11
C LEU A 94 19.69 10.90 -29.78
N ALA A 95 19.48 9.64 -29.35
CA ALA A 95 18.82 9.34 -28.08
C ALA A 95 19.62 9.80 -26.86
N THR A 96 20.95 9.82 -26.96
CA THR A 96 21.84 10.28 -25.88
C THR A 96 22.20 11.78 -25.99
N ASP A 97 21.65 12.48 -26.97
CA ASP A 97 21.76 13.94 -27.01
C ASP A 97 20.94 14.59 -25.91
N TYR A 98 21.45 15.66 -25.31
CA TYR A 98 20.72 16.35 -24.25
C TYR A 98 19.46 17.08 -24.76
N ILE A 99 19.48 17.58 -25.99
CA ILE A 99 18.38 18.36 -26.57
C ILE A 99 17.48 17.44 -27.40
N ILE A 100 18.05 16.74 -28.38
CA ILE A 100 17.30 15.95 -29.37
C ILE A 100 16.55 14.79 -28.70
N SER A 101 17.04 14.25 -27.58
CA SER A 101 16.31 13.24 -26.79
C SER A 101 14.91 13.67 -26.35
N HIS A 102 14.68 14.96 -26.09
CA HIS A 102 13.35 15.47 -25.72
C HIS A 102 12.42 15.48 -26.94
N THR A 103 12.95 15.87 -28.10
CA THR A 103 12.23 15.76 -29.37
C THR A 103 11.87 14.31 -29.64
N LEU A 104 12.83 13.37 -29.53
CA LEU A 104 12.59 11.94 -29.74
C LEU A 104 11.50 11.39 -28.83
N GLN A 105 11.46 11.79 -27.55
CA GLN A 105 10.37 11.40 -26.63
C GLN A 105 9.00 11.87 -27.18
N THR A 106 8.90 13.11 -27.65
CA THR A 106 7.67 13.65 -28.26
C THR A 106 7.27 12.90 -29.54
N LEU A 107 8.25 12.51 -30.36
CA LEU A 107 8.01 11.72 -31.56
C LEU A 107 7.48 10.33 -31.21
N LEU A 108 8.06 9.67 -30.20
CA LEU A 108 7.66 8.33 -29.77
C LEU A 108 6.24 8.28 -29.21
N GLU A 109 5.81 9.32 -28.49
CA GLU A 109 4.44 9.45 -27.99
C GLU A 109 3.42 9.73 -29.10
N GLY A 110 3.86 10.29 -30.23
CA GLY A 110 2.97 10.68 -31.33
C GLY A 110 2.95 9.73 -32.53
N CYS A 111 3.95 8.87 -32.70
CA CYS A 111 4.11 8.01 -33.87
C CYS A 111 3.15 6.80 -33.89
N SER A 112 3.09 6.11 -35.03
CA SER A 112 2.35 4.85 -35.14
C SER A 112 3.10 3.69 -34.47
N LEU A 113 2.38 2.61 -34.15
CA LEU A 113 2.96 1.41 -33.53
C LEU A 113 4.11 0.81 -34.37
N ASP A 114 3.98 0.78 -35.70
CA ASP A 114 5.03 0.26 -36.59
C ASP A 114 6.34 1.06 -36.48
N HIS A 115 6.26 2.39 -36.46
CA HIS A 115 7.43 3.26 -36.31
C HIS A 115 8.04 3.11 -34.91
N LEU A 116 7.21 3.02 -33.88
CA LEU A 116 7.63 2.80 -32.51
C LEU A 116 8.40 1.47 -32.34
N CYS A 117 7.84 0.38 -32.86
CA CYS A 117 8.48 -0.93 -32.86
C CYS A 117 9.78 -0.93 -33.69
N SER A 118 9.78 -0.29 -34.85
CA SER A 118 10.96 -0.18 -35.72
C SER A 118 12.09 0.59 -35.04
N PHE A 119 11.80 1.73 -34.41
CA PHE A 119 12.77 2.53 -33.67
C PHE A 119 13.41 1.72 -32.53
N LEU A 120 12.60 1.06 -31.70
CA LEU A 120 13.11 0.20 -30.63
C LEU A 120 13.99 -0.93 -31.18
N GLN A 121 13.55 -1.59 -32.24
CA GLN A 121 14.34 -2.65 -32.87
C GLN A 121 15.68 -2.14 -33.41
N SER A 122 15.77 -0.90 -33.90
CA SER A 122 17.02 -0.30 -34.35
C SER A 122 17.94 0.07 -33.19
N CYS A 123 17.38 0.50 -32.06
CA CYS A 123 18.13 0.76 -30.83
C CYS A 123 18.82 -0.49 -30.25
N ALA A 124 18.33 -1.70 -30.58
CA ALA A 124 18.79 -2.96 -29.99
C ALA A 124 20.32 -3.13 -29.99
N LYS A 125 21.03 -2.70 -31.05
CA LYS A 125 22.50 -2.84 -31.14
C LYS A 125 23.25 -2.08 -30.03
N ASN A 126 22.73 -0.92 -29.63
CA ASN A 126 23.35 -0.02 -28.66
C ASN A 126 22.49 0.14 -27.39
N ILE A 127 21.50 -0.74 -27.17
CA ILE A 127 20.49 -0.55 -26.13
C ILE A 127 21.08 -0.43 -24.74
N SER A 128 22.15 -1.18 -24.43
CA SER A 128 22.83 -1.12 -23.14
C SER A 128 23.42 0.26 -22.87
N HIS A 129 23.96 0.91 -23.91
CA HIS A 129 24.48 2.27 -23.81
C HIS A 129 23.35 3.30 -23.67
N ILE A 130 22.33 3.21 -24.54
CA ILE A 130 21.21 4.16 -24.55
C ILE A 130 20.45 4.08 -23.21
N ALA A 131 20.17 2.88 -22.72
CA ALA A 131 19.44 2.68 -21.47
C ALA A 131 20.22 3.14 -20.23
N ALA A 132 21.55 3.10 -20.27
CA ALA A 132 22.43 3.53 -19.18
C ALA A 132 22.80 5.03 -19.24
N ASP A 133 22.39 5.74 -20.29
CA ASP A 133 22.61 7.17 -20.46
C ASP A 133 21.50 8.00 -19.79
N ARG A 134 21.86 9.17 -19.27
CA ARG A 134 20.95 10.07 -18.55
C ARG A 134 19.79 10.61 -19.38
N SER A 135 19.96 10.73 -20.70
CA SER A 135 18.94 11.21 -21.63
C SER A 135 18.32 10.03 -22.36
N GLY A 136 19.16 9.10 -22.82
CA GLY A 136 18.75 7.92 -23.57
C GLY A 136 17.80 7.02 -22.79
N SER A 137 17.96 6.90 -21.47
CA SER A 137 17.05 6.12 -20.63
C SER A 137 15.61 6.61 -20.74
N HIS A 138 15.40 7.93 -20.75
CA HIS A 138 14.08 8.53 -20.87
C HIS A 138 13.47 8.31 -22.26
N VAL A 139 14.29 8.29 -23.31
CA VAL A 139 13.84 7.94 -24.67
C VAL A 139 13.33 6.50 -24.69
N VAL A 140 14.07 5.55 -24.11
CA VAL A 140 13.65 4.14 -24.06
C VAL A 140 12.42 3.97 -23.16
N GLU A 141 12.37 4.58 -21.98
CA GLU A 141 11.19 4.52 -21.11
C GLU A 141 9.95 5.11 -21.76
N THR A 142 10.09 6.20 -22.52
CA THR A 142 8.99 6.80 -23.28
C THR A 142 8.51 5.88 -24.39
N ALA A 143 9.43 5.20 -25.09
CA ALA A 143 9.05 4.20 -26.08
C ALA A 143 8.29 3.02 -25.44
N LEU A 144 8.76 2.50 -24.29
CA LEU A 144 8.09 1.43 -23.55
C LEU A 144 6.72 1.88 -23.02
N LYS A 145 6.61 3.12 -22.53
CA LYS A 145 5.33 3.71 -22.11
C LYS A 145 4.37 3.84 -23.28
N SER A 146 4.86 4.30 -24.43
CA SER A 146 4.05 4.43 -25.65
C SER A 146 3.53 3.06 -26.11
N LEU A 147 4.37 2.02 -26.07
CA LEU A 147 3.94 0.64 -26.36
C LEU A 147 2.81 0.18 -25.42
N SER A 148 2.83 0.61 -24.16
CA SER A 148 1.83 0.18 -23.18
C SER A 148 0.39 0.59 -23.53
N TYR A 149 0.22 1.70 -24.26
CA TYR A 149 -1.10 2.16 -24.71
C TYR A 149 -1.71 1.25 -25.78
N HIS A 150 -0.89 0.50 -26.52
CA HIS A 150 -1.33 -0.41 -27.58
C HIS A 150 -1.63 -1.83 -27.09
N LEU A 151 -1.43 -2.11 -25.80
CA LEU A 151 -1.59 -3.45 -25.21
C LEU A 151 -3.05 -3.91 -25.09
N GLN A 152 -4.02 -3.00 -25.17
CA GLN A 152 -5.44 -3.35 -25.08
C GLN A 152 -5.94 -4.09 -26.34
N GLU A 153 -5.27 -3.89 -27.48
CA GLU A 153 -5.63 -4.47 -28.77
C GLU A 153 -4.80 -5.73 -29.03
N SER A 154 -5.45 -6.90 -29.04
CA SER A 154 -4.75 -8.18 -29.17
C SER A 154 -4.03 -8.38 -30.51
N GLU A 155 -4.47 -7.69 -31.56
CA GLU A 155 -3.83 -7.74 -32.88
C GLU A 155 -2.41 -7.14 -32.88
N ASN A 156 -2.15 -6.20 -31.98
CA ASN A 156 -0.85 -5.54 -31.84
C ASN A 156 0.18 -6.41 -31.11
N HIS A 157 -0.25 -7.42 -30.36
CA HIS A 157 0.60 -8.18 -29.44
C HIS A 157 1.79 -8.85 -30.15
N SER A 158 1.59 -9.41 -31.35
CA SER A 158 2.67 -10.09 -32.08
C SER A 158 3.78 -9.12 -32.50
N LEU A 159 3.42 -7.93 -33.00
CA LEU A 159 4.38 -6.92 -33.44
C LEU A 159 5.17 -6.36 -32.24
N ILE A 160 4.47 -6.08 -31.14
CA ILE A 160 5.07 -5.64 -29.88
C ILE A 160 6.03 -6.71 -29.35
N GLU A 161 5.60 -7.97 -29.29
CA GLU A 161 6.42 -9.08 -28.79
C GLU A 161 7.70 -9.25 -29.60
N GLN A 162 7.65 -9.15 -30.93
CA GLN A 162 8.84 -9.22 -31.78
C GLN A 162 9.86 -8.11 -31.48
N ALA A 163 9.39 -6.87 -31.29
CA ALA A 163 10.24 -5.75 -30.90
C ALA A 163 10.88 -5.98 -29.52
N LEU A 164 10.09 -6.42 -28.54
CA LEU A 164 10.55 -6.69 -27.19
C LEU A 164 11.54 -7.85 -27.13
N ILE A 165 11.35 -8.93 -27.90
CA ILE A 165 12.31 -10.04 -27.99
C ILE A 165 13.70 -9.54 -28.40
N LYS A 166 13.78 -8.64 -29.39
CA LYS A 166 15.05 -8.11 -29.89
C LYS A 166 15.76 -7.25 -28.82
N ILE A 167 15.00 -6.42 -28.11
CA ILE A 167 15.49 -5.62 -26.98
C ILE A 167 15.98 -6.50 -25.83
N CYS A 168 15.16 -7.47 -25.40
CA CYS A 168 15.50 -8.40 -24.32
C CYS A 168 16.80 -9.15 -24.61
N LYS A 169 16.95 -9.71 -25.82
CA LYS A 169 18.17 -10.41 -26.23
C LYS A 169 19.41 -9.53 -26.20
N ALA A 170 19.29 -8.28 -26.62
CA ALA A 170 20.42 -7.35 -26.61
C ALA A 170 20.82 -6.93 -25.19
N ILE A 171 19.84 -6.73 -24.29
CA ILE A 171 20.09 -6.44 -22.87
C ILE A 171 20.80 -7.61 -22.18
N VAL A 172 20.39 -8.85 -22.46
CA VAL A 172 20.95 -10.08 -21.87
C VAL A 172 22.44 -10.28 -22.21
N VAL A 173 22.98 -9.61 -23.23
CA VAL A 173 24.43 -9.67 -23.55
C VAL A 173 25.28 -9.07 -22.43
N ASN A 174 24.80 -8.01 -21.77
CA ASN A 174 25.50 -7.37 -20.65
C ASN A 174 24.51 -6.76 -19.65
N PRO A 175 23.76 -7.59 -18.90
CA PRO A 175 22.68 -7.12 -18.05
C PRO A 175 23.20 -6.45 -16.78
N VAL A 176 24.36 -6.86 -16.28
CA VAL A 176 24.92 -6.39 -15.00
C VAL A 176 25.15 -4.88 -15.00
N ASP A 177 25.69 -4.34 -16.10
CA ASP A 177 25.94 -2.90 -16.22
C ASP A 177 24.66 -2.08 -16.23
N ILE A 178 23.62 -2.57 -16.91
CA ILE A 178 22.32 -1.89 -16.97
C ILE A 178 21.62 -1.98 -15.60
N MET A 179 21.64 -3.16 -14.97
CA MET A 179 21.06 -3.38 -13.64
C MET A 179 21.71 -2.49 -12.58
N CYS A 180 23.04 -2.34 -12.61
CA CYS A 180 23.79 -1.56 -11.63
C CYS A 180 23.80 -0.05 -11.92
N ASN A 181 23.25 0.40 -13.05
CA ASN A 181 23.23 1.79 -13.46
C ASN A 181 21.97 2.52 -12.95
N CYS A 182 22.16 3.78 -12.54
CA CYS A 182 21.09 4.61 -11.98
C CYS A 182 19.96 4.92 -12.97
N HIS A 183 20.25 4.96 -14.27
CA HIS A 183 19.29 5.17 -15.35
C HIS A 183 18.80 3.83 -15.92
N GLY A 184 19.72 2.90 -16.19
CA GLY A 184 19.41 1.58 -16.75
C GLY A 184 18.45 0.75 -15.89
N SER A 185 18.54 0.87 -14.57
CA SER A 185 17.61 0.20 -13.67
C SER A 185 16.16 0.69 -13.78
N HIS A 186 15.92 1.93 -14.19
CA HIS A 186 14.57 2.41 -14.49
C HIS A 186 14.04 1.76 -15.77
N VAL A 187 14.84 1.75 -16.84
CA VAL A 187 14.50 1.08 -18.10
C VAL A 187 14.15 -0.40 -17.89
N LEU A 188 14.95 -1.14 -17.12
CA LEU A 188 14.68 -2.56 -16.85
C LEU A 188 13.40 -2.77 -16.06
N ARG A 189 13.12 -1.95 -15.05
CA ARG A 189 11.87 -2.08 -14.28
C ARG A 189 10.66 -1.75 -15.15
N SER A 190 10.77 -0.73 -16.00
CA SER A 190 9.75 -0.36 -16.97
C SER A 190 9.49 -1.49 -17.98
N LEU A 191 10.56 -2.09 -18.52
CA LEU A 191 10.46 -3.25 -19.41
C LEU A 191 9.80 -4.45 -18.74
N LEU A 192 10.20 -4.80 -17.51
CA LEU A 192 9.59 -5.89 -16.76
C LEU A 192 8.08 -5.67 -16.53
N CYS A 193 7.68 -4.45 -16.18
CA CYS A 193 6.26 -4.10 -16.01
C CYS A 193 5.48 -4.25 -17.33
N LEU A 194 6.05 -3.77 -18.44
CA LEU A 194 5.46 -3.92 -19.78
C LEU A 194 5.28 -5.39 -20.16
N LEU A 195 6.29 -6.23 -19.90
CA LEU A 195 6.23 -7.67 -20.17
C LEU A 195 5.12 -8.38 -19.38
N LYS A 196 4.87 -7.95 -18.14
CA LYS A 196 3.75 -8.46 -17.34
C LYS A 196 2.40 -7.89 -17.81
N GLY A 197 2.39 -6.70 -18.40
CA GLY A 197 1.18 -5.96 -18.77
C GLY A 197 0.62 -5.09 -17.64
N VAL A 198 1.46 -4.61 -16.73
CA VAL A 198 1.06 -3.75 -15.60
C VAL A 198 1.39 -2.29 -15.92
N PRO A 199 0.50 -1.32 -15.60
CA PRO A 199 0.81 0.09 -15.80
C PRO A 199 2.10 0.51 -15.08
N LEU A 200 2.99 1.17 -15.81
CA LEU A 200 4.30 1.66 -15.32
C LEU A 200 4.16 2.55 -14.08
N GLU A 201 3.07 3.30 -13.99
CA GLU A 201 2.80 4.25 -12.91
C GLU A 201 2.42 3.54 -11.59
N GLU A 202 1.80 2.35 -11.63
CA GLU A 202 1.35 1.65 -10.43
C GLU A 202 2.50 1.00 -9.66
N PHE A 203 3.54 0.49 -10.34
CA PHE A 203 4.65 -0.21 -9.69
C PHE A 203 5.66 0.72 -9.01
N HIS A 204 5.79 1.95 -9.52
CA HIS A 204 6.72 2.95 -8.98
C HIS A 204 6.08 3.94 -8.01
N SER A 205 4.74 4.07 -8.02
CA SER A 205 4.02 5.06 -7.21
C SER A 205 3.22 4.49 -6.04
N THR A 206 3.29 3.18 -5.75
CA THR A 206 2.60 2.59 -4.59
C THR A 206 2.99 3.36 -3.34
N LYS A 207 2.07 4.20 -2.86
CA LYS A 207 2.30 5.08 -1.72
C LYS A 207 2.77 4.21 -0.56
N SER A 208 3.87 4.58 0.09
CA SER A 208 4.42 3.84 1.25
C SER A 208 3.35 3.54 2.31
N SER A 209 2.35 4.42 2.45
CA SER A 209 1.19 4.22 3.34
C SER A 209 0.32 3.00 2.97
N VAL A 210 0.20 2.65 1.69
CA VAL A 210 -0.56 1.48 1.22
C VAL A 210 0.17 0.19 1.62
N VAL A 211 1.47 0.12 1.32
CA VAL A 211 2.32 -1.03 1.68
C VAL A 211 2.32 -1.24 3.19
N LEU A 212 2.45 -0.15 3.97
CA LEU A 212 2.40 -0.22 5.43
C LEU A 212 1.03 -0.69 5.94
N ALA A 213 -0.07 -0.23 5.36
CA ALA A 213 -1.42 -0.65 5.76
C ALA A 213 -1.68 -2.14 5.45
N GLU A 214 -1.14 -2.66 4.35
CA GLU A 214 -1.19 -4.10 4.02
C GLU A 214 -0.35 -4.91 5.00
N ARG A 215 0.89 -4.48 5.24
CA ARG A 215 1.81 -5.11 6.20
C ARG A 215 1.21 -5.24 7.60
N LEU A 216 0.43 -4.25 8.03
CA LEU A 216 -0.19 -4.20 9.36
C LEU A 216 -1.61 -4.76 9.41
N ASN A 217 -2.10 -5.42 8.35
CA ASN A 217 -3.47 -5.96 8.26
C ASN A 217 -4.56 -4.90 8.52
N LEU A 218 -4.29 -3.63 8.20
CA LEU A 218 -5.19 -2.52 8.47
C LEU A 218 -6.23 -2.29 7.37
N ARG A 219 -6.05 -2.86 6.18
CA ARG A 219 -7.04 -2.83 5.09
C ARG A 219 -8.25 -3.71 5.42
N THR A 220 -9.45 -3.18 5.19
CA THR A 220 -10.69 -3.98 5.19
C THR A 220 -10.67 -4.97 4.01
N PRO A 221 -11.09 -6.24 4.20
CA PRO A 221 -11.11 -7.26 3.15
C PRO A 221 -11.81 -6.82 1.84
N HIS A 222 -12.79 -5.92 1.94
CA HIS A 222 -13.50 -5.35 0.78
C HIS A 222 -12.63 -4.48 -0.17
N ALA A 223 -11.39 -4.15 0.19
CA ALA A 223 -10.47 -3.49 -0.72
C ALA A 223 -9.73 -4.48 -1.67
N LYS A 224 -9.81 -5.79 -1.43
CA LYS A 224 -9.22 -6.80 -2.33
C LYS A 224 -10.12 -7.13 -3.53
N ASP A 225 -11.40 -6.74 -3.51
CA ASP A 225 -12.37 -7.06 -4.57
C ASP A 225 -12.60 -5.95 -5.61
N ASN A 226 -11.89 -4.82 -5.54
CA ASN A 226 -12.00 -3.74 -6.54
C ASN A 226 -10.68 -3.47 -7.28
N GLY A 227 -9.83 -4.48 -7.43
CA GLY A 227 -8.54 -4.27 -8.10
C GLY A 227 -7.61 -5.48 -8.23
N SER A 228 -8.04 -6.72 -7.97
CA SER A 228 -7.49 -7.80 -8.79
C SER A 228 -8.13 -7.65 -10.17
N LEU A 229 -7.75 -6.60 -10.90
CA LEU A 229 -7.56 -6.74 -12.32
C LEU A 229 -6.70 -7.99 -12.40
N ARG A 230 -7.30 -9.11 -12.81
CA ARG A 230 -6.53 -10.20 -13.38
C ARG A 230 -5.81 -9.54 -14.54
N PHE A 231 -4.62 -8.97 -14.26
CA PHE A 231 -3.77 -8.42 -15.29
C PHE A 231 -3.55 -9.60 -16.21
N GLN A 232 -4.18 -9.52 -17.38
CA GLN A 232 -4.05 -10.55 -18.39
C GLN A 232 -2.56 -10.57 -18.69
N GLN A 233 -1.89 -11.67 -18.33
CA GLN A 233 -0.45 -11.77 -18.54
C GLN A 233 -0.25 -11.73 -20.05
N ILE A 234 0.29 -10.61 -20.54
CA ILE A 234 0.34 -10.37 -21.99
C ILE A 234 1.50 -11.18 -22.58
N PHE A 235 2.70 -11.06 -22.00
CA PHE A 235 3.89 -11.76 -22.47
C PHE A 235 4.51 -12.65 -21.37
N PRO A 236 3.77 -13.63 -20.81
CA PRO A 236 4.21 -14.41 -19.65
C PRO A 236 5.50 -15.20 -19.92
N ASN A 237 5.61 -15.81 -21.11
CA ASN A 237 6.79 -16.58 -21.48
C ASN A 237 8.00 -15.67 -21.70
N LEU A 238 7.80 -14.51 -22.34
CA LEU A 238 8.88 -13.55 -22.56
C LEU A 238 9.40 -12.98 -21.23
N LEU A 239 8.52 -12.67 -20.27
CA LEU A 239 8.92 -12.25 -18.92
C LEU A 239 9.79 -13.31 -18.24
N LYS A 240 9.32 -14.57 -18.23
CA LYS A 240 10.04 -15.69 -17.59
C LYS A 240 11.42 -15.90 -18.23
N ASN A 241 11.46 -15.99 -19.55
CA ASN A 241 12.68 -16.21 -20.30
C ASN A 241 13.66 -15.05 -20.08
N PHE A 242 13.18 -13.81 -20.17
CA PHE A 242 14.02 -12.63 -19.98
C PHE A 242 14.64 -12.59 -18.57
N VAL A 243 13.86 -12.83 -17.51
CA VAL A 243 14.39 -12.88 -16.14
C VAL A 243 15.40 -14.01 -15.98
N SER A 244 15.10 -15.20 -16.50
CA SER A 244 16.03 -16.34 -16.42
C SER A 244 17.33 -16.08 -17.17
N GLU A 245 17.26 -15.59 -18.41
CA GLU A 245 18.45 -15.29 -19.23
C GLU A 245 19.29 -14.16 -18.59
N MET A 246 18.64 -13.12 -18.07
CA MET A 246 19.31 -12.02 -17.37
C MET A 246 20.10 -12.51 -16.16
N LEU A 247 19.52 -13.41 -15.34
CA LEU A 247 20.22 -13.98 -14.17
C LEU A 247 21.33 -14.94 -14.56
N ASN A 248 21.12 -15.76 -15.59
CA ASN A 248 22.14 -16.69 -16.08
C ASN A 248 23.38 -15.93 -16.58
N ALA A 249 23.16 -14.87 -17.36
CA ALA A 249 24.22 -13.98 -17.83
C ALA A 249 24.90 -13.20 -16.69
N ALA A 250 24.20 -12.93 -15.59
CA ALA A 250 24.73 -12.26 -14.40
C ALA A 250 25.21 -13.21 -13.29
N SER A 251 25.35 -14.51 -13.56
CA SER A 251 25.56 -15.53 -12.53
C SER A 251 26.87 -15.36 -11.74
N GLU A 252 27.93 -14.85 -12.38
CA GLU A 252 29.22 -14.55 -11.73
C GLU A 252 29.17 -13.28 -10.86
N ASP A 253 28.20 -12.39 -11.12
CA ASP A 253 28.07 -11.06 -10.49
C ASP A 253 26.96 -10.98 -9.44
N ILE A 254 26.31 -12.10 -9.08
CA ILE A 254 25.19 -12.11 -8.13
C ILE A 254 25.53 -11.39 -6.81
N SER A 255 26.76 -11.57 -6.30
CA SER A 255 27.20 -10.89 -5.06
C SER A 255 27.25 -9.36 -5.18
N LYS A 256 27.62 -8.84 -6.36
CA LYS A 256 27.57 -7.42 -6.70
C LYS A 256 26.11 -6.96 -6.83
N LEU A 257 25.26 -7.74 -7.49
CA LEU A 257 23.84 -7.40 -7.68
C LEU A 257 23.04 -7.37 -6.37
N GLN A 258 23.37 -8.23 -5.41
CA GLN A 258 22.75 -8.29 -4.09
C GLN A 258 22.97 -7.02 -3.26
N THR A 259 24.09 -6.33 -3.47
CA THR A 259 24.54 -5.20 -2.63
C THR A 259 24.47 -3.85 -3.34
N ASN A 260 24.31 -3.83 -4.67
CA ASN A 260 24.07 -2.60 -5.41
C ASN A 260 22.59 -2.15 -5.30
N GLN A 261 22.39 -0.86 -5.01
CA GLN A 261 21.07 -0.27 -4.80
C GLN A 261 20.15 -0.42 -6.02
N TYR A 262 20.67 -0.20 -7.22
CA TYR A 262 19.88 -0.18 -8.46
C TYR A 262 19.51 -1.60 -8.90
N SER A 263 20.45 -2.54 -8.86
CA SER A 263 20.17 -3.93 -9.18
C SER A 263 19.19 -4.55 -8.18
N SER A 264 19.30 -4.21 -6.89
CA SER A 264 18.33 -4.63 -5.88
C SER A 264 16.91 -4.20 -6.25
N LEU A 265 16.70 -2.95 -6.72
CA LEU A 265 15.38 -2.49 -7.17
C LEU A 265 14.86 -3.25 -8.39
N VAL A 266 15.73 -3.59 -9.35
CA VAL A 266 15.36 -4.41 -10.51
C VAL A 266 14.94 -5.81 -10.06
N LEU A 267 15.71 -6.44 -9.17
CA LEU A 267 15.44 -7.78 -8.65
C LEU A 267 14.17 -7.84 -7.79
N GLN A 268 13.92 -6.84 -6.95
CA GLN A 268 12.67 -6.68 -6.22
C GLN A 268 11.46 -6.57 -7.18
N THR A 269 11.63 -5.86 -8.29
CA THR A 269 10.57 -5.72 -9.31
C THR A 269 10.32 -7.05 -10.01
N ALA A 270 11.38 -7.77 -10.38
CA ALA A 270 11.27 -9.10 -10.99
C ALA A 270 10.54 -10.10 -10.06
N LEU A 271 10.91 -10.15 -8.77
CA LEU A 271 10.25 -11.01 -7.77
C LEU A 271 8.74 -10.73 -7.70
N LYS A 272 8.35 -9.45 -7.57
CA LYS A 272 6.94 -9.04 -7.49
C LYS A 272 6.15 -9.37 -8.75
N LEU A 273 6.73 -9.18 -9.93
CA LEU A 273 6.05 -9.43 -11.21
C LEU A 273 5.94 -10.93 -11.54
N LEU A 274 6.82 -11.76 -10.97
CA LEU A 274 6.72 -13.21 -11.04
C LEU A 274 5.72 -13.82 -10.05
N ALA A 275 5.03 -13.02 -9.23
CA ALA A 275 3.92 -13.50 -8.41
C ALA A 275 2.90 -14.31 -9.24
N GLY A 276 2.55 -15.49 -8.73
CA GLY A 276 1.73 -16.49 -9.42
C GLY A 276 2.50 -17.49 -10.30
N ASN A 277 3.83 -17.36 -10.42
CA ASN A 277 4.72 -18.31 -11.11
C ASN A 277 5.68 -18.97 -10.10
N GLU A 278 5.15 -19.89 -9.30
CA GLU A 278 5.84 -20.44 -8.11
C GLU A 278 7.20 -21.08 -8.42
N LEU A 279 7.34 -21.79 -9.55
CA LEU A 279 8.58 -22.48 -9.91
C LEU A 279 9.69 -21.48 -10.26
N GLU A 280 9.38 -20.50 -11.10
CA GLU A 280 10.31 -19.44 -11.51
C GLU A 280 10.68 -18.54 -10.35
N LEU A 281 9.71 -18.24 -9.47
CA LEU A 281 9.91 -17.46 -8.26
C LEU A 281 10.87 -18.16 -7.29
N LEU A 282 10.65 -19.47 -7.04
CA LEU A 282 11.56 -20.26 -6.21
C LEU A 282 12.97 -20.35 -6.82
N HIS A 283 13.07 -20.52 -8.14
CA HIS A 283 14.38 -20.53 -8.82
C HIS A 283 15.11 -19.21 -8.66
N LEU A 284 14.45 -18.08 -8.95
CA LEU A 284 15.01 -16.73 -8.77
C LEU A 284 15.43 -16.51 -7.31
N ILE A 285 14.58 -16.86 -6.34
CA ILE A 285 14.92 -16.72 -4.91
C ILE A 285 16.18 -17.54 -4.57
N ARG A 286 16.29 -18.79 -5.03
CA ARG A 286 17.48 -19.62 -4.75
C ARG A 286 18.76 -19.01 -5.32
N VAL A 287 18.71 -18.49 -6.54
CA VAL A 287 19.84 -17.76 -7.15
C VAL A 287 20.20 -16.54 -6.31
N LEU A 288 19.21 -15.76 -5.88
CA LEU A 288 19.41 -14.57 -5.05
C LEU A 288 19.85 -14.86 -3.61
N LEU A 289 19.63 -16.05 -3.09
CA LEU A 289 20.21 -16.50 -1.83
C LEU A 289 21.63 -17.03 -2.01
N GLY A 290 22.08 -17.27 -3.25
CA GLY A 290 23.38 -17.85 -3.56
C GLY A 290 23.40 -19.38 -3.40
N SER A 291 22.26 -20.04 -3.52
CA SER A 291 22.17 -21.51 -3.56
C SER A 291 22.38 -22.01 -5.00
N SER A 292 23.36 -22.90 -5.20
CA SER A 292 23.56 -23.60 -6.49
C SER A 292 22.47 -24.64 -6.76
N ALA A 293 22.16 -24.92 -8.02
CA ALA A 293 21.22 -25.96 -8.43
C ALA A 293 21.67 -27.38 -8.00
N GLU A 294 22.96 -27.59 -7.74
CA GLU A 294 23.55 -28.90 -7.42
C GLU A 294 23.24 -29.40 -5.99
N SER A 295 22.70 -28.56 -5.12
CA SER A 295 22.46 -28.87 -3.70
C SER A 295 21.08 -29.44 -3.39
N ALA A 296 20.25 -29.65 -4.41
CA ALA A 296 18.87 -30.12 -4.28
C ALA A 296 18.71 -31.56 -3.72
N ASN A 297 19.81 -32.31 -3.54
CA ASN A 297 19.78 -33.72 -3.15
C ASN A 297 19.67 -34.00 -1.64
N THR A 298 19.60 -32.98 -0.77
CA THR A 298 19.66 -33.21 0.70
C THR A 298 18.47 -32.69 1.52
N GLY A 299 17.32 -32.40 0.89
CA GLY A 299 16.09 -31.98 1.58
C GLY A 299 16.14 -30.60 2.28
N ASN A 300 17.34 -30.07 2.54
CA ASN A 300 17.59 -28.70 2.99
C ASN A 300 17.70 -27.77 1.77
N LEU A 301 16.98 -26.65 1.78
CA LEU A 301 17.01 -25.66 0.70
C LEU A 301 18.19 -24.69 0.84
N LEU A 302 18.79 -24.60 2.03
CA LEU A 302 19.90 -23.72 2.34
C LEU A 302 21.12 -24.50 2.86
N GLU A 303 22.29 -24.15 2.34
CA GLU A 303 23.58 -24.66 2.82
C GLU A 303 24.18 -23.76 3.91
N GLY A 304 25.05 -24.32 4.77
CA GLY A 304 25.67 -23.57 5.86
C GLY A 304 26.50 -22.35 5.42
N LYS A 305 27.13 -22.38 4.23
CA LYS A 305 27.84 -21.22 3.66
C LYS A 305 26.87 -20.12 3.26
N THR A 306 25.77 -20.50 2.60
CA THR A 306 24.67 -19.61 2.21
C THR A 306 24.05 -18.92 3.42
N MET A 307 23.74 -19.68 4.47
CA MET A 307 23.18 -19.13 5.72
C MET A 307 24.08 -18.04 6.31
N ARG A 308 25.39 -18.29 6.42
CA ARG A 308 26.35 -17.29 6.93
C ARG A 308 26.42 -16.04 6.06
N ASN A 309 26.36 -16.19 4.74
CA ASN A 309 26.36 -15.07 3.82
C ASN A 309 25.11 -14.21 4.00
N ILE A 310 23.93 -14.82 4.10
CA ILE A 310 22.67 -14.12 4.34
C ILE A 310 22.74 -13.33 5.64
N SER A 311 23.19 -13.95 6.74
CA SER A 311 23.31 -13.29 8.04
C SER A 311 24.25 -12.08 8.02
N ARG A 312 25.28 -12.08 7.16
CA ARG A 312 26.19 -10.94 6.98
C ARG A 312 25.57 -9.84 6.11
N LEU A 313 24.86 -10.22 5.05
CA LEU A 313 24.32 -9.27 4.08
C LEU A 313 23.02 -8.60 4.53
N VAL A 314 22.26 -9.19 5.46
CA VAL A 314 20.96 -8.64 5.90
C VAL A 314 21.04 -7.25 6.54
N GLU A 315 22.24 -6.84 6.96
CA GLU A 315 22.54 -5.52 7.51
C GLU A 315 22.91 -4.50 6.41
N GLU A 316 23.16 -4.93 5.17
CA GLU A 316 23.38 -4.05 4.01
C GLU A 316 22.07 -3.44 3.52
N THR A 317 22.07 -2.15 3.17
CA THR A 317 20.84 -1.42 2.80
C THR A 317 20.14 -2.04 1.59
N ALA A 318 20.85 -2.24 0.48
CA ALA A 318 20.27 -2.79 -0.73
C ALA A 318 19.78 -4.24 -0.55
N TYR A 319 20.53 -5.07 0.16
CA TYR A 319 20.17 -6.46 0.39
C TYR A 319 19.03 -6.61 1.39
N SER A 320 18.95 -5.76 2.41
CA SER A 320 17.84 -5.79 3.38
C SER A 320 16.49 -5.56 2.69
N HIS A 321 16.40 -4.59 1.77
CA HIS A 321 15.20 -4.36 0.97
C HIS A 321 14.90 -5.50 0.00
N LEU A 322 15.93 -6.10 -0.61
CA LEU A 322 15.75 -7.30 -1.43
C LEU A 322 15.21 -8.46 -0.59
N MET A 323 15.72 -8.63 0.63
CA MET A 323 15.34 -9.70 1.54
C MET A 323 13.92 -9.54 2.07
N GLU A 324 13.42 -8.32 2.27
CA GLU A 324 12.00 -8.08 2.57
C GLU A 324 11.10 -8.72 1.50
N VAL A 325 11.44 -8.51 0.21
CA VAL A 325 10.68 -9.04 -0.92
C VAL A 325 10.89 -10.56 -1.08
N ILE A 326 12.11 -11.06 -0.84
CA ILE A 326 12.36 -12.52 -0.82
C ILE A 326 11.48 -13.19 0.24
N VAL A 327 11.40 -12.65 1.45
CA VAL A 327 10.57 -13.18 2.54
C VAL A 327 9.07 -13.13 2.19
N GLU A 328 8.61 -12.07 1.53
CA GLU A 328 7.23 -11.92 1.04
C GLU A 328 6.82 -13.01 0.04
N PHE A 329 7.74 -13.41 -0.83
CA PHE A 329 7.48 -14.36 -1.91
C PHE A 329 8.04 -15.76 -1.67
N ALA A 330 8.65 -16.02 -0.51
CA ALA A 330 9.19 -17.32 -0.17
C ALA A 330 8.08 -18.37 0.00
N PRO A 331 8.22 -19.56 -0.62
CA PRO A 331 7.40 -20.71 -0.26
C PRO A 331 7.55 -21.01 1.23
N GLU A 332 6.50 -21.58 1.83
CA GLU A 332 6.45 -21.81 3.27
C GLU A 332 7.67 -22.59 3.80
N THR A 333 8.08 -23.65 3.09
CA THR A 333 9.25 -24.45 3.46
C THR A 333 10.55 -23.63 3.51
N LEU A 334 10.74 -22.72 2.56
CA LEU A 334 11.91 -21.83 2.52
C LEU A 334 11.81 -20.75 3.61
N TYR A 335 10.63 -20.19 3.82
CA TYR A 335 10.38 -19.24 4.91
C TYR A 335 10.72 -19.86 6.27
N SER A 336 10.23 -21.08 6.53
CA SER A 336 10.51 -21.81 7.78
C SER A 336 12.00 -22.05 7.95
N GLU A 337 12.72 -22.38 6.88
CA GLU A 337 14.17 -22.58 6.94
C GLU A 337 14.94 -21.28 7.19
N LEU A 338 14.55 -20.18 6.56
CA LEU A 338 15.11 -18.85 6.82
C LEU A 338 14.90 -18.46 8.29
N LEU A 339 13.68 -18.61 8.81
CA LEU A 339 13.39 -18.25 10.20
C LEU A 339 14.17 -19.13 11.18
N THR A 340 14.09 -20.46 11.03
CA THR A 340 14.63 -21.41 12.02
C THR A 340 16.15 -21.56 11.96
N LYS A 341 16.77 -21.52 10.77
CA LYS A 341 18.19 -21.80 10.58
C LYS A 341 19.05 -20.56 10.35
N VAL A 342 18.50 -19.46 9.83
CA VAL A 342 19.27 -18.25 9.54
C VAL A 342 19.06 -17.16 10.58
N PHE A 343 17.80 -16.87 10.92
CA PHE A 343 17.47 -15.69 11.72
C PHE A 343 17.21 -15.95 13.20
N ARG A 344 16.83 -17.19 13.57
CA ARG A 344 16.66 -17.59 14.97
C ARG A 344 17.91 -17.28 15.80
N LYS A 345 17.71 -16.82 17.02
CA LYS A 345 18.68 -16.32 18.00
C LYS A 345 19.33 -14.98 17.62
N SER A 346 18.83 -14.31 16.58
CA SER A 346 19.33 -13.00 16.14
C SER A 346 18.23 -11.97 15.87
N LEU A 347 16.95 -12.33 16.08
CA LEU A 347 15.82 -11.47 15.73
C LEU A 347 15.86 -10.14 16.49
N PHE A 348 16.20 -10.16 17.78
CA PHE A 348 16.34 -8.92 18.56
C PHE A 348 17.47 -8.03 18.03
N ARG A 349 18.66 -8.60 17.76
CA ARG A 349 19.81 -7.87 17.21
C ARG A 349 19.45 -7.24 15.85
N MET A 350 18.82 -8.01 14.97
CA MET A 350 18.36 -7.52 13.67
C MET A 350 17.32 -6.41 13.82
N SER A 351 16.40 -6.55 14.77
CA SER A 351 15.37 -5.54 15.06
C SER A 351 15.95 -4.20 15.50
N SER A 352 17.10 -4.21 16.19
CA SER A 352 17.83 -3.00 16.58
C SER A 352 18.55 -2.31 15.41
N HIS A 353 18.88 -3.03 14.35
CA HIS A 353 19.67 -2.51 13.22
C HIS A 353 18.86 -1.57 12.32
N HIS A 354 19.49 -0.54 11.72
CA HIS A 354 18.78 0.44 10.88
C HIS A 354 18.24 -0.13 9.56
N CYS A 355 18.88 -1.16 9.00
CA CYS A 355 18.41 -1.92 7.81
C CYS A 355 17.64 -3.21 8.18
N ALA A 356 18.30 -4.17 8.84
CA ALA A 356 17.73 -5.50 9.11
C ALA A 356 16.40 -5.52 9.88
N ASN A 357 16.03 -4.45 10.61
CA ASN A 357 14.73 -4.38 11.28
C ASN A 357 13.55 -4.50 10.31
N PHE A 358 13.70 -4.01 9.07
CA PHE A 358 12.65 -4.13 8.06
C PHE A 358 12.48 -5.58 7.58
N VAL A 359 13.56 -6.37 7.58
CA VAL A 359 13.48 -7.81 7.32
C VAL A 359 12.73 -8.53 8.44
N VAL A 360 12.93 -8.14 9.71
CA VAL A 360 12.14 -8.69 10.82
C VAL A 360 10.67 -8.31 10.71
N GLN A 361 10.35 -7.08 10.29
CA GLN A 361 8.97 -6.67 10.00
C GLN A 361 8.36 -7.53 8.89
N ALA A 362 9.11 -7.80 7.82
CA ALA A 362 8.67 -8.70 6.74
C ALA A 362 8.45 -10.13 7.25
N LEU A 363 9.36 -10.68 8.06
CA LEU A 363 9.21 -12.00 8.68
C LEU A 363 7.90 -12.08 9.48
N ALA A 364 7.69 -11.19 10.45
CA ALA A 364 6.45 -11.18 11.24
C ALA A 364 5.20 -11.08 10.34
N SER A 365 5.24 -10.21 9.34
CA SER A 365 4.10 -10.01 8.42
C SER A 365 3.78 -11.26 7.60
N GLN A 366 4.78 -12.08 7.27
CA GLN A 366 4.68 -13.28 6.44
C GLN A 366 4.63 -14.60 7.21
N ALA A 367 4.66 -14.56 8.55
CA ALA A 367 4.53 -15.76 9.39
C ALA A 367 3.22 -16.51 9.10
N LYS A 368 3.28 -17.79 8.75
CA LYS A 368 2.10 -18.56 8.28
C LYS A 368 1.43 -19.44 9.34
N SER A 369 2.10 -19.71 10.45
CA SER A 369 1.69 -20.69 11.45
C SER A 369 1.96 -20.17 12.86
N GLU A 370 1.30 -20.78 13.85
CA GLU A 370 1.55 -20.52 15.27
C GLU A 370 3.01 -20.79 15.65
N GLU A 371 3.62 -21.87 15.14
CA GLU A 371 5.05 -22.17 15.38
C GLU A 371 5.97 -21.04 14.91
N HIS A 372 5.69 -20.42 13.75
CA HIS A 372 6.45 -19.25 13.30
C HIS A 372 6.31 -18.08 14.28
N MET A 373 5.10 -17.88 14.82
CA MET A 373 4.84 -16.82 15.79
C MET A 373 5.55 -17.11 17.11
N ASP A 374 5.56 -18.35 17.60
CA ASP A 374 6.24 -18.76 18.83
C ASP A 374 7.74 -18.43 18.76
N LEU A 375 8.40 -18.74 17.64
CA LEU A 375 9.81 -18.44 17.43
C LEU A 375 10.11 -16.93 17.44
N ILE A 376 9.23 -16.13 16.83
CA ILE A 376 9.36 -14.67 16.84
C ILE A 376 9.10 -14.11 18.25
N TRP A 377 8.10 -14.66 18.94
CA TRP A 377 7.69 -14.24 20.27
C TRP A 377 8.75 -14.56 21.34
N GLU A 378 9.40 -15.73 21.26
CA GLU A 378 10.48 -16.19 22.14
C GLU A 378 11.59 -15.12 22.27
N GLU A 379 11.94 -14.45 21.17
CA GLU A 379 13.01 -13.45 21.14
C GLU A 379 12.53 -12.01 21.34
N LEU A 380 11.35 -11.65 20.83
CA LEU A 380 10.91 -10.25 20.75
C LEU A 380 9.86 -9.85 21.80
N GLY A 381 9.06 -10.80 22.32
CA GLY A 381 7.91 -10.49 23.17
C GLY A 381 8.26 -9.73 24.45
N THR A 382 9.46 -9.96 25.00
CA THR A 382 9.96 -9.27 26.20
C THR A 382 10.75 -7.98 25.91
N LYS A 383 10.94 -7.65 24.62
CA LYS A 383 11.86 -6.60 24.15
C LYS A 383 11.16 -5.35 23.63
N PHE A 384 9.84 -5.25 23.75
CA PHE A 384 9.08 -4.12 23.18
C PHE A 384 9.49 -2.76 23.74
N ARG A 385 9.85 -2.68 25.03
CA ARG A 385 10.38 -1.46 25.63
C ARG A 385 11.69 -1.02 24.97
N ASP A 386 12.63 -1.96 24.84
CA ASP A 386 13.92 -1.70 24.18
C ASP A 386 13.69 -1.26 22.72
N LEU A 387 12.80 -1.94 21.99
CA LEU A 387 12.47 -1.60 20.60
C LEU A 387 11.88 -0.19 20.48
N PHE A 388 10.99 0.23 21.38
CA PHE A 388 10.48 1.59 21.36
C PHE A 388 11.55 2.63 21.70
N GLU A 389 12.42 2.36 22.69
CA GLU A 389 13.56 3.23 23.01
C GLU A 389 14.52 3.41 21.84
N MET A 390 14.73 2.36 21.03
CA MET A 390 15.55 2.38 19.81
C MET A 390 14.83 2.95 18.58
N GLY A 391 13.58 3.43 18.71
CA GLY A 391 12.78 3.94 17.60
C GLY A 391 12.29 2.87 16.61
N LYS A 392 12.29 1.59 17.01
CA LYS A 392 11.95 0.41 16.18
C LYS A 392 10.49 -0.03 16.36
N SER A 393 9.59 0.95 16.51
CA SER A 393 8.16 0.71 16.71
C SER A 393 7.48 -0.08 15.58
N GLY A 394 8.02 -0.02 14.35
CA GLY A 394 7.55 -0.80 13.22
C GLY A 394 7.63 -2.31 13.45
N VAL A 395 8.66 -2.79 14.16
CA VAL A 395 8.80 -4.21 14.52
C VAL A 395 7.67 -4.64 15.44
N VAL A 396 7.38 -3.84 16.48
CA VAL A 396 6.27 -4.11 17.42
C VAL A 396 4.92 -4.11 16.70
N ALA A 397 4.70 -3.15 15.79
CA ALA A 397 3.49 -3.08 14.99
C ALA A 397 3.31 -4.31 14.09
N SER A 398 4.38 -4.79 13.43
CA SER A 398 4.34 -6.01 12.61
C SER A 398 4.11 -7.27 13.44
N VAL A 399 4.70 -7.37 14.63
CA VAL A 399 4.44 -8.48 15.56
C VAL A 399 2.97 -8.48 16.01
N LEU A 400 2.43 -7.32 16.41
CA LEU A 400 1.00 -7.19 16.75
C LEU A 400 0.07 -7.58 15.59
N ALA A 401 0.41 -7.18 14.36
CA ALA A 401 -0.37 -7.54 13.20
C ALA A 401 -0.32 -9.05 12.91
N ALA A 402 0.81 -9.71 13.18
CA ALA A 402 0.99 -11.14 13.02
C ALA A 402 0.18 -11.94 14.06
N THR A 403 0.24 -11.54 15.34
CA THR A 403 -0.53 -12.18 16.42
C THR A 403 -2.03 -12.13 16.16
N GLN A 404 -2.53 -10.99 15.66
CA GLN A 404 -3.93 -10.83 15.23
C GLN A 404 -4.31 -11.74 14.06
N ARG A 405 -3.45 -11.83 13.05
CA ARG A 405 -3.72 -12.63 11.84
C ARG A 405 -3.71 -14.13 12.12
N LEU A 406 -2.89 -14.56 13.07
CA LEU A 406 -2.71 -15.97 13.43
C LEU A 406 -3.53 -16.40 14.66
N HIS A 407 -4.23 -15.47 15.32
CA HIS A 407 -4.94 -15.71 16.57
C HIS A 407 -4.08 -16.39 17.64
N SER A 408 -2.83 -15.94 17.77
CA SER A 408 -1.84 -16.47 18.70
C SER A 408 -1.11 -15.33 19.41
N HIS A 409 -0.89 -15.45 20.72
CA HIS A 409 -0.23 -14.44 21.56
C HIS A 409 -0.91 -13.05 21.60
N GLU A 410 -2.20 -12.95 21.26
CA GLU A 410 -2.90 -11.64 21.19
C GLU A 410 -2.95 -10.92 22.54
N HIS A 411 -3.25 -11.67 23.62
CA HIS A 411 -3.33 -11.14 24.97
C HIS A 411 -1.94 -10.72 25.48
N GLU A 412 -0.96 -11.61 25.32
CA GLU A 412 0.43 -11.41 25.71
C GLU A 412 1.03 -10.20 25.00
N CYS A 413 0.76 -10.06 23.69
CA CYS A 413 1.17 -8.90 22.89
C CYS A 413 0.55 -7.60 23.40
N CYS A 414 -0.74 -7.60 23.71
CA CYS A 414 -1.41 -6.43 24.29
C CYS A 414 -0.81 -6.01 25.63
N GLN A 415 -0.52 -6.98 26.51
CA GLN A 415 0.09 -6.71 27.81
C GLN A 415 1.52 -6.21 27.66
N ALA A 416 2.32 -6.83 26.78
CA ALA A 416 3.70 -6.43 26.53
C ALA A 416 3.80 -4.98 25.99
N ILE A 417 2.91 -4.58 25.08
CA ILE A 417 2.85 -3.20 24.57
C ILE A 417 2.51 -2.22 25.70
N ALA A 418 1.52 -2.54 26.52
CA ALA A 418 1.10 -1.69 27.64
C ALA A 418 2.21 -1.54 28.69
N ALA A 419 2.85 -2.65 29.07
CA ALA A 419 3.97 -2.68 30.01
C ALA A 419 5.22 -1.94 29.48
N ALA A 420 5.41 -1.90 28.16
CA ALA A 420 6.52 -1.17 27.54
C ALA A 420 6.40 0.35 27.69
N VAL A 421 5.18 0.89 27.76
CA VAL A 421 4.93 2.35 27.85
C VAL A 421 4.47 2.82 29.23
N CYS A 422 3.99 1.92 30.10
CA CYS A 422 3.48 2.25 31.43
C CYS A 422 3.89 1.22 32.48
N THR A 423 4.28 1.70 33.67
CA THR A 423 4.62 0.88 34.84
C THR A 423 4.04 1.48 36.11
N GLY A 424 3.70 0.63 37.10
CA GLY A 424 3.24 1.09 38.42
C GLY A 424 1.93 1.88 38.38
N ASP A 425 1.85 2.94 39.18
CA ASP A 425 0.62 3.72 39.44
C ASP A 425 0.09 4.49 38.20
N GLU A 426 0.89 4.62 37.15
CA GLU A 426 0.53 5.27 35.90
C GLU A 426 -0.38 4.40 35.01
N PHE A 427 -0.45 3.11 35.34
CA PHE A 427 -1.23 2.11 34.62
C PHE A 427 -2.72 2.14 35.03
N PRO A 428 -3.69 2.10 34.10
CA PRO A 428 -3.54 2.12 32.64
C PRO A 428 -3.66 3.53 32.03
N LYS A 429 -3.78 4.59 32.85
CA LYS A 429 -4.18 5.95 32.40
C LYS A 429 -3.34 6.45 31.23
N TYR A 430 -2.02 6.26 31.26
CA TYR A 430 -1.10 6.87 30.31
C TYR A 430 -0.74 6.03 29.08
N ILE A 431 -1.30 4.82 28.91
CA ILE A 431 -0.95 3.93 27.79
C ILE A 431 -1.23 4.59 26.44
N VAL A 432 -2.46 5.05 26.22
CA VAL A 432 -2.89 5.69 24.97
C VAL A 432 -2.15 7.00 24.70
N PRO A 433 -2.08 7.99 25.61
CA PRO A 433 -1.36 9.22 25.31
C PRO A 433 0.13 8.99 25.03
N ARG A 434 0.79 8.06 25.73
CA ARG A 434 2.19 7.73 25.44
C ARG A 434 2.36 7.04 24.09
N LEU A 435 1.45 6.16 23.68
CA LEU A 435 1.48 5.58 22.33
C LEU A 435 1.20 6.62 21.23
N LEU A 436 0.29 7.57 21.47
CA LEU A 436 0.02 8.68 20.54
C LEU A 436 1.27 9.56 20.34
N PHE A 437 2.10 9.71 21.37
CA PHE A 437 3.32 10.51 21.34
C PHE A 437 4.57 9.68 21.63
N LEU A 438 4.64 8.48 21.03
CA LEU A 438 5.61 7.45 21.36
C LEU A 438 7.06 7.95 21.37
N GLU A 439 7.49 8.56 20.27
CA GLU A 439 8.83 9.10 20.13
C GLU A 439 9.10 10.22 21.15
N ASN A 440 8.16 11.15 21.33
CA ASN A 440 8.29 12.24 22.29
C ASN A 440 8.40 11.72 23.74
N PHE A 441 7.63 10.69 24.10
CA PHE A 441 7.72 10.06 25.42
C PHE A 441 9.08 9.39 25.64
N PHE A 442 9.56 8.58 24.69
CA PHE A 442 10.83 7.86 24.85
C PHE A 442 12.05 8.79 24.80
N CYS A 443 11.99 9.88 24.04
CA CYS A 443 13.01 10.93 24.02
C CYS A 443 12.96 11.88 25.24
N SER A 444 11.92 11.82 26.08
CA SER A 444 11.84 12.65 27.29
C SER A 444 12.90 12.25 28.31
N GLY A 445 13.63 13.24 28.83
CA GLY A 445 14.60 13.08 29.92
C GLY A 445 13.94 12.82 31.28
N ASP A 446 12.72 13.34 31.49
CA ASP A 446 11.89 13.08 32.66
C ASP A 446 10.61 12.36 32.22
N LYS A 447 10.61 11.03 32.36
CA LYS A 447 9.46 10.19 31.97
C LYS A 447 8.35 10.18 33.03
N SER A 448 8.71 10.40 34.30
CA SER A 448 7.78 10.45 35.44
C SER A 448 6.84 11.65 35.38
N ASN A 449 7.33 12.81 34.92
CA ASN A 449 6.52 14.03 34.76
C ASN A 449 6.09 14.28 33.31
N TRP A 450 6.18 13.27 32.45
CA TRP A 450 5.77 13.41 31.05
C TRP A 450 4.26 13.68 30.96
N SER A 451 3.90 14.67 30.16
CA SER A 451 2.51 15.07 29.90
C SER A 451 2.28 15.26 28.41
N TRP A 452 1.01 15.43 28.03
CA TRP A 452 0.62 15.62 26.65
C TRP A 452 1.32 16.85 26.03
N PRO A 453 2.11 16.67 24.96
CA PRO A 453 2.84 17.78 24.36
C PRO A 453 1.92 18.68 23.54
N GLN A 454 2.08 19.99 23.67
CA GLN A 454 1.34 20.97 22.87
C GLN A 454 1.99 21.16 21.49
N GLY A 455 1.18 21.21 20.43
CA GLY A 455 1.64 21.49 19.06
C GLY A 455 2.44 20.38 18.37
N THR A 456 2.69 19.25 19.04
CA THR A 456 3.39 18.09 18.48
C THR A 456 2.42 17.22 17.68
N LYS A 457 2.86 16.72 16.52
CA LYS A 457 2.08 15.76 15.72
C LYS A 457 2.04 14.39 16.39
N ILE A 458 0.92 13.69 16.27
CA ILE A 458 0.80 12.31 16.77
C ILE A 458 1.69 11.37 15.94
N HIS A 459 2.40 10.50 16.64
CA HIS A 459 3.31 9.53 16.06
C HIS A 459 2.55 8.50 15.21
N VAL A 460 2.90 8.40 13.92
CA VAL A 460 2.17 7.60 12.94
C VAL A 460 2.11 6.12 13.35
N VAL A 461 3.25 5.48 13.63
CA VAL A 461 3.27 4.05 13.98
C VAL A 461 2.60 3.78 15.33
N GLY A 462 2.74 4.70 16.29
CA GLY A 462 2.06 4.61 17.58
C GLY A 462 0.54 4.64 17.44
N SER A 463 0.04 5.49 16.52
CA SER A 463 -1.38 5.50 16.15
C SER A 463 -1.81 4.21 15.45
N LEU A 464 -0.96 3.62 14.58
CA LEU A 464 -1.28 2.37 13.88
C LEU A 464 -1.35 1.18 14.86
N ILE A 465 -0.45 1.14 15.84
CA ILE A 465 -0.51 0.18 16.95
C ILE A 465 -1.86 0.29 17.67
N LEU A 466 -2.28 1.50 18.05
CA LEU A 466 -3.57 1.71 18.70
C LEU A 466 -4.76 1.32 17.81
N GLN A 467 -4.71 1.64 16.51
CA GLN A 467 -5.73 1.24 15.55
C GLN A 467 -5.86 -0.28 15.46
N SER A 468 -4.73 -1.01 15.45
CA SER A 468 -4.72 -2.47 15.50
C SER A 468 -5.25 -2.99 16.82
N VAL A 469 -4.80 -2.46 17.95
CA VAL A 469 -5.28 -2.86 19.29
C VAL A 469 -6.81 -2.76 19.38
N PHE A 470 -7.41 -1.66 18.92
CA PHE A 470 -8.87 -1.50 18.99
C PHE A 470 -9.68 -2.45 18.08
N ARG A 471 -9.04 -3.29 17.26
CA ARG A 471 -9.70 -4.35 16.48
C ARG A 471 -9.73 -5.71 17.20
N LEU A 472 -9.00 -5.86 18.30
CA LEU A 472 -8.99 -7.09 19.09
C LEU A 472 -10.30 -7.32 19.87
N PRO A 473 -10.54 -8.56 20.32
CA PRO A 473 -11.63 -8.89 21.23
C PRO A 473 -11.65 -7.96 22.45
N SER A 474 -12.87 -7.61 22.90
CA SER A 474 -13.08 -6.57 23.90
C SER A 474 -12.41 -6.89 25.24
N GLU A 475 -12.29 -8.17 25.54
CA GLU A 475 -11.76 -8.74 26.77
C GLU A 475 -10.26 -8.45 26.91
N LEU A 476 -9.54 -8.37 25.78
CA LEU A 476 -8.08 -8.20 25.76
C LEU A 476 -7.64 -6.73 25.89
N ILE A 477 -8.55 -5.78 25.64
CA ILE A 477 -8.19 -4.37 25.44
C ILE A 477 -8.74 -3.41 26.49
N GLN A 478 -9.27 -3.93 27.61
CA GLN A 478 -9.89 -3.10 28.66
C GLN A 478 -8.94 -2.04 29.24
N ILE A 479 -7.63 -2.33 29.30
CA ILE A 479 -6.62 -1.36 29.74
C ILE A 479 -6.52 -0.16 28.80
N TYR A 480 -6.58 -0.39 27.48
CA TYR A 480 -6.57 0.66 26.46
C TYR A 480 -7.88 1.45 26.46
N VAL A 481 -9.02 0.77 26.66
CA VAL A 481 -10.34 1.42 26.80
C VAL A 481 -10.37 2.34 28.02
N THR A 482 -9.80 1.89 29.14
CA THR A 482 -9.71 2.71 30.35
C THR A 482 -8.83 3.93 30.11
N SER A 483 -7.69 3.75 29.45
CA SER A 483 -6.77 4.85 29.08
C SER A 483 -7.44 5.88 28.16
N ILE A 484 -7.99 5.48 27.02
CA ILE A 484 -8.58 6.42 26.05
C ILE A 484 -9.80 7.16 26.63
N THR A 485 -10.63 6.49 27.43
CA THR A 485 -11.79 7.14 28.06
C THR A 485 -11.41 8.01 29.26
N SER A 486 -10.15 7.98 29.70
CA SER A 486 -9.59 8.86 30.74
C SER A 486 -8.93 10.12 30.18
N LEU A 487 -8.74 10.23 28.86
CA LEU A 487 -8.21 11.44 28.21
C LEU A 487 -9.10 12.67 28.48
N GLU A 488 -8.50 13.81 28.77
CA GLU A 488 -9.22 15.07 28.98
C GLU A 488 -9.90 15.57 27.69
N GLU A 489 -10.93 16.40 27.83
CA GLU A 489 -11.77 16.86 26.70
C GLU A 489 -10.94 17.51 25.59
N HIS A 490 -10.03 18.40 25.96
CA HIS A 490 -9.14 19.08 25.01
C HIS A 490 -8.14 18.12 24.33
N HIS A 491 -7.73 17.03 24.97
CA HIS A 491 -6.88 15.99 24.35
C HIS A 491 -7.67 15.17 23.32
N VAL A 492 -8.92 14.79 23.61
CA VAL A 492 -9.77 14.06 22.66
C VAL A 492 -10.08 14.95 21.45
N PHE A 493 -10.35 16.23 21.69
CA PHE A 493 -10.55 17.22 20.64
C PHE A 493 -9.29 17.39 19.77
N ALA A 494 -8.12 17.58 20.38
CA ALA A 494 -6.85 17.69 19.66
C ALA A 494 -6.56 16.45 18.81
N ALA A 495 -6.74 15.24 19.36
CA ALA A 495 -6.58 13.99 18.63
C ALA A 495 -7.54 13.89 17.43
N SER A 496 -8.78 14.36 17.57
CA SER A 496 -9.79 14.33 16.49
C SER A 496 -9.46 15.27 15.31
N LYS A 497 -8.58 16.25 15.52
CA LYS A 497 -8.07 17.15 14.46
C LYS A 497 -6.74 16.69 13.86
N ASP A 498 -6.10 15.67 14.43
CA ASP A 498 -4.85 15.13 13.91
C ASP A 498 -5.11 14.01 12.87
N PRO A 499 -4.36 13.93 11.76
CA PRO A 499 -4.55 12.90 10.73
C PRO A 499 -4.37 11.46 11.24
N SER A 500 -3.51 11.24 12.22
CA SER A 500 -3.26 9.94 12.87
C SER A 500 -4.19 9.73 14.06
N GLY A 501 -4.37 10.76 14.89
CA GLY A 501 -5.23 10.74 16.08
C GLY A 501 -6.70 10.45 15.74
N SER A 502 -7.24 11.09 14.71
CA SER A 502 -8.62 10.88 14.26
C SER A 502 -8.89 9.41 13.93
N ARG A 503 -7.94 8.71 13.31
CA ARG A 503 -8.03 7.27 13.00
C ARG A 503 -8.04 6.38 14.24
N VAL A 504 -7.35 6.79 15.30
CA VAL A 504 -7.41 6.10 16.60
C VAL A 504 -8.81 6.25 17.21
N ILE A 505 -9.36 7.46 17.21
CA ILE A 505 -10.73 7.72 17.71
C ILE A 505 -11.75 6.92 16.89
N GLU A 506 -11.66 6.94 15.57
CA GLU A 506 -12.50 6.14 14.68
C GLU A 506 -12.40 4.64 14.98
N SER A 507 -11.18 4.11 15.17
CA SER A 507 -10.97 2.68 15.46
C SER A 507 -11.60 2.29 16.80
N PHE A 508 -11.45 3.11 17.83
CA PHE A 508 -12.13 2.91 19.11
C PHE A 508 -13.66 2.93 18.95
N LEU A 509 -14.22 3.86 18.17
CA LEU A 509 -15.67 3.95 17.96
C LEU A 509 -16.23 2.78 17.14
N ASN A 510 -15.41 2.19 16.25
CA ASN A 510 -15.79 1.02 15.45
C ASN A 510 -15.50 -0.33 16.13
N SER A 511 -14.75 -0.36 17.24
CA SER A 511 -14.41 -1.57 18.01
C SER A 511 -15.64 -2.30 18.58
N ASN A 512 -15.46 -3.53 19.09
CA ASN A 512 -16.53 -4.29 19.76
C ASN A 512 -16.80 -3.87 21.21
N ILE A 513 -16.31 -2.70 21.62
CA ILE A 513 -16.48 -2.16 22.98
C ILE A 513 -17.93 -1.71 23.24
N SER A 514 -18.34 -1.73 24.50
CA SER A 514 -19.69 -1.34 24.92
C SER A 514 -20.07 0.08 24.47
N ALA A 515 -21.32 0.25 24.05
CA ALA A 515 -21.84 1.57 23.66
C ALA A 515 -21.73 2.61 24.79
N LYS A 516 -21.74 2.19 26.05
CA LYS A 516 -21.54 3.07 27.22
C LYS A 516 -20.14 3.69 27.20
N GLN A 517 -19.10 2.89 27.02
CA GLN A 517 -17.71 3.37 26.94
C GLN A 517 -17.48 4.23 25.70
N LYS A 518 -18.06 3.86 24.54
CA LYS A 518 -18.01 4.69 23.33
C LYS A 518 -18.63 6.07 23.58
N ARG A 519 -19.84 6.12 24.12
CA ARG A 519 -20.53 7.38 24.46
C ARG A 519 -19.78 8.21 25.49
N LYS A 520 -19.07 7.60 26.45
CA LYS A 520 -18.21 8.32 27.40
C LYS A 520 -17.13 9.13 26.70
N LEU A 521 -16.53 8.60 25.63
CA LEU A 521 -15.56 9.35 24.81
C LEU A 521 -16.26 10.43 23.96
N VAL A 522 -17.36 10.07 23.28
CA VAL A 522 -18.09 11.03 22.41
C VAL A 522 -18.60 12.22 23.21
N ALA A 523 -19.05 12.03 24.45
CA ALA A 523 -19.52 13.12 25.31
C ALA A 523 -18.45 14.20 25.57
N LYS A 524 -17.15 13.86 25.47
CA LYS A 524 -16.04 14.80 25.64
C LYS A 524 -15.81 15.74 24.43
N LEU A 525 -16.52 15.49 23.33
CA LEU A 525 -16.47 16.33 22.12
C LEU A 525 -17.68 17.27 21.99
N ARG A 526 -18.55 17.32 23.01
CA ARG A 526 -19.66 18.29 23.06
C ARG A 526 -19.11 19.72 23.02
N GLY A 527 -19.77 20.58 22.27
CA GLY A 527 -19.32 21.94 21.99
C GLY A 527 -18.31 22.05 20.84
N HIS A 528 -17.81 20.92 20.32
CA HIS A 528 -16.79 20.88 19.28
C HIS A 528 -17.23 20.16 17.99
N PHE A 529 -18.45 19.60 17.91
CA PHE A 529 -18.88 18.84 16.73
C PHE A 529 -19.02 19.73 15.49
N GLY A 530 -19.47 20.98 15.67
CA GLY A 530 -19.52 21.96 14.59
C GLY A 530 -18.13 22.19 13.98
N GLU A 531 -17.15 22.56 14.81
CA GLU A 531 -15.77 22.80 14.36
C GLU A 531 -15.11 21.56 13.74
N LEU A 532 -15.31 20.38 14.35
CA LEU A 532 -14.79 19.13 13.80
C LEU A 532 -15.42 18.79 12.44
N SER A 533 -16.69 19.11 12.23
CA SER A 533 -17.40 18.74 11.00
C SER A 533 -16.88 19.47 9.74
N VAL A 534 -16.33 20.67 9.90
CA VAL A 534 -15.67 21.41 8.80
C VAL A 534 -14.18 21.05 8.64
N HIS A 535 -13.62 20.31 9.60
CA HIS A 535 -12.22 19.90 9.56
C HIS A 535 -12.01 18.69 8.62
N PRO A 536 -10.94 18.65 7.78
CA PRO A 536 -10.70 17.56 6.84
C PRO A 536 -10.65 16.17 7.47
N PHE A 537 -10.07 16.04 8.67
CA PHE A 537 -10.00 14.78 9.42
C PHE A 537 -11.14 14.62 10.42
N GLY A 538 -11.59 15.74 11.02
CA GLY A 538 -12.63 15.73 12.06
C GLY A 538 -14.00 15.32 11.50
N SER A 539 -14.29 15.64 10.23
CA SER A 539 -15.56 15.29 9.58
C SER A 539 -15.87 13.79 9.61
N PHE A 540 -14.85 12.95 9.41
CA PHE A 540 -14.98 11.49 9.54
C PHE A 540 -15.19 11.06 10.99
N THR A 541 -14.51 11.71 11.93
CA THR A 541 -14.71 11.46 13.37
C THR A 541 -16.14 11.78 13.79
N VAL A 542 -16.70 12.92 13.36
CA VAL A 542 -18.10 13.33 13.65
C VAL A 542 -19.10 12.28 13.16
N GLU A 543 -18.90 11.74 11.95
CA GLU A 543 -19.73 10.66 11.41
C GLU A 543 -19.72 9.42 12.32
N LYS A 544 -18.53 9.01 12.80
CA LYS A 544 -18.41 7.85 13.70
C LYS A 544 -18.99 8.13 15.09
N CYS A 545 -18.81 9.35 15.60
CA CYS A 545 -19.45 9.81 16.83
C CYS A 545 -20.96 9.70 16.73
N PHE A 546 -21.56 10.17 15.64
CA PHE A 546 -23.01 10.09 15.40
C PHE A 546 -23.50 8.64 15.37
N THR A 547 -22.77 7.76 14.67
CA THR A 547 -23.10 6.33 14.56
C THR A 547 -23.08 5.64 15.93
N ALA A 548 -22.06 5.93 16.76
CA ALA A 548 -21.88 5.34 18.09
C ALA A 548 -22.78 5.97 19.19
N SER A 549 -23.56 7.00 18.86
CA SER A 549 -24.36 7.79 19.81
C SER A 549 -25.77 7.24 20.04
N ASN A 550 -26.37 7.62 21.16
CA ASN A 550 -27.83 7.50 21.38
C ASN A 550 -28.57 8.71 20.78
N LEU A 551 -29.90 8.67 20.78
CA LEU A 551 -30.72 9.74 20.20
C LEU A 551 -30.39 11.13 20.75
N SER A 552 -30.23 11.26 22.07
CA SER A 552 -29.89 12.53 22.73
C SER A 552 -28.56 13.10 22.21
N LEU A 553 -27.52 12.28 22.10
CA LEU A 553 -26.20 12.75 21.64
C LEU A 553 -26.18 12.98 20.13
N ARG A 554 -26.96 12.22 19.34
CA ARG A 554 -27.18 12.52 17.91
C ARG A 554 -27.83 13.89 17.71
N GLU A 555 -28.83 14.22 18.51
CA GLU A 555 -29.46 15.54 18.51
C GLU A 555 -28.46 16.64 18.85
N THR A 556 -27.61 16.44 19.88
CA THR A 556 -26.53 17.39 20.21
C THR A 556 -25.58 17.62 19.03
N ILE A 557 -25.09 16.54 18.40
CA ILE A 557 -24.17 16.62 17.25
C ILE A 557 -24.78 17.44 16.12
N VAL A 558 -26.01 17.13 15.72
CA VAL A 558 -26.68 17.82 14.61
C VAL A 558 -27.01 19.28 14.96
N SER A 559 -27.39 19.55 16.21
CA SER A 559 -27.64 20.91 16.68
C SER A 559 -26.39 21.79 16.63
N GLU A 560 -25.22 21.24 16.96
CA GLU A 560 -23.93 21.96 16.87
C GLU A 560 -23.46 22.16 15.42
N MET A 561 -23.81 21.27 14.51
CA MET A 561 -23.47 21.38 13.08
C MET A 561 -24.37 22.36 12.32
N LEU A 562 -25.62 22.53 12.76
CA LEU A 562 -26.64 23.32 12.06
C LEU A 562 -26.20 24.77 11.76
N PRO A 563 -25.58 25.53 12.69
CA PRO A 563 -25.13 26.89 12.42
C PRO A 563 -24.05 27.00 11.33
N LEU A 564 -23.29 25.92 11.09
CA LEU A 564 -22.18 25.89 10.14
C LEU A 564 -22.57 25.30 8.78
N GLN A 565 -23.87 25.06 8.52
CA GLN A 565 -24.33 24.39 7.30
C GLN A 565 -23.75 24.99 6.01
N SER A 566 -23.70 26.33 5.91
CA SER A 566 -23.15 27.02 4.74
C SER A 566 -21.63 26.86 4.58
N GLU A 567 -20.90 26.62 5.66
CA GLU A 567 -19.47 26.35 5.62
C GLU A 567 -19.22 24.89 5.28
N LEU A 568 -19.95 23.96 5.91
CA LEU A 568 -19.89 22.53 5.62
C LEU A 568 -20.10 22.27 4.13
N SER A 569 -21.11 22.89 3.51
CA SER A 569 -21.42 22.69 2.09
C SER A 569 -20.27 23.05 1.14
N LYS A 570 -19.32 23.90 1.59
CA LYS A 570 -18.14 24.31 0.82
C LYS A 570 -16.95 23.36 1.01
N THR A 571 -16.98 22.50 2.02
CA THR A 571 -15.91 21.52 2.27
C THR A 571 -16.07 20.28 1.40
N LYS A 572 -14.98 19.51 1.22
CA LYS A 572 -14.99 18.28 0.41
C LYS A 572 -15.96 17.21 0.94
N GLN A 573 -16.07 17.05 2.26
CA GLN A 573 -16.88 16.01 2.90
C GLN A 573 -18.25 16.50 3.38
N GLY A 574 -18.43 17.80 3.55
CA GLY A 574 -19.65 18.35 4.15
C GLY A 574 -20.93 18.04 3.38
N PRO A 575 -21.00 18.12 2.02
CA PRO A 575 -22.20 17.71 1.29
C PRO A 575 -22.63 16.25 1.54
N TYR A 576 -21.68 15.35 1.80
CA TYR A 576 -21.96 13.98 2.19
C TYR A 576 -22.48 13.92 3.64
N LEU A 577 -21.81 14.60 4.56
CA LEU A 577 -22.14 14.59 5.98
C LEU A 577 -23.52 15.22 6.25
N LEU A 578 -23.83 16.36 5.60
CA LEU A 578 -25.14 17.03 5.65
C LEU A 578 -26.29 16.11 5.24
N ARG A 579 -26.09 15.35 4.15
CA ARG A 579 -27.06 14.36 3.65
C ARG A 579 -27.17 13.15 4.57
N LYS A 580 -26.05 12.62 5.05
CA LYS A 580 -26.01 11.41 5.87
C LYS A 580 -26.67 11.59 7.24
N LEU A 581 -26.47 12.75 7.87
CA LEU A 581 -27.03 13.06 9.18
C LEU A 581 -28.42 13.72 9.09
N ASP A 582 -28.89 14.03 7.87
CA ASP A 582 -30.14 14.73 7.60
C ASP A 582 -30.28 16.05 8.40
N ILE A 583 -29.27 16.91 8.27
CA ILE A 583 -29.22 18.19 8.98
C ILE A 583 -30.37 19.12 8.55
N ASP A 584 -30.71 19.11 7.25
CA ASP A 584 -31.87 19.86 6.71
C ASP A 584 -33.20 19.36 7.27
N GLY A 585 -33.38 18.04 7.38
CA GLY A 585 -34.57 17.45 7.96
C GLY A 585 -34.70 17.77 9.44
N PHE A 586 -33.59 17.78 10.18
CA PHE A 586 -33.57 18.23 11.58
C PHE A 586 -33.96 19.71 11.71
N ALA A 587 -33.42 20.59 10.87
CA ALA A 587 -33.74 22.02 10.89
C ALA A 587 -35.22 22.31 10.63
N ARG A 588 -35.84 21.58 9.71
CA ARG A 588 -37.25 21.78 9.32
C ARG A 588 -38.23 21.13 10.30
N GLN A 589 -37.94 19.89 10.70
CA GLN A 589 -38.87 19.05 11.46
C GLN A 589 -38.11 18.18 12.48
N PRO A 590 -37.67 18.75 13.61
CA PRO A 590 -36.87 18.04 14.62
C PRO A 590 -37.55 16.76 15.14
N ASP A 591 -38.85 16.80 15.42
CA ASP A 591 -39.57 15.65 15.98
C ASP A 591 -39.67 14.48 14.99
N GLN A 592 -39.89 14.77 13.70
CA GLN A 592 -39.89 13.75 12.65
C GLN A 592 -38.50 13.18 12.43
N TRP A 593 -37.45 14.01 12.50
CA TRP A 593 -36.07 13.54 12.47
C TRP A 593 -35.78 12.60 13.65
N LYS A 594 -36.17 12.97 14.87
CA LYS A 594 -35.98 12.14 16.08
C LYS A 594 -36.68 10.79 15.95
N SER A 595 -37.92 10.78 15.48
CA SER A 595 -38.70 9.56 15.23
C SER A 595 -38.02 8.64 14.21
N ARG A 596 -37.54 9.21 13.08
CA ARG A 596 -36.78 8.46 12.07
C ARG A 596 -35.48 7.87 12.62
N GLN A 597 -34.73 8.64 13.40
CA GLN A 597 -33.49 8.17 14.04
C GLN A 597 -33.74 7.04 15.05
N ALA A 598 -34.79 7.16 15.87
CA ALA A 598 -35.19 6.12 16.82
C ALA A 598 -35.62 4.84 16.10
N SER A 599 -36.42 4.96 15.04
CA SER A 599 -36.85 3.83 14.21
C SER A 599 -35.65 3.11 13.57
N GLN A 600 -34.70 3.84 12.99
CA GLN A 600 -33.47 3.27 12.43
C GLN A 600 -32.65 2.53 13.48
N GLN A 601 -32.56 3.06 14.71
CA GLN A 601 -31.85 2.40 15.80
C GLN A 601 -32.55 1.11 16.27
N SER A 602 -33.88 1.13 16.37
CA SER A 602 -34.67 -0.06 16.72
C SER A 602 -34.56 -1.15 15.65
N ALA A 603 -34.67 -0.79 14.37
CA ALA A 603 -34.52 -1.74 13.25
C ALA A 603 -33.12 -2.36 13.21
N LEU A 604 -32.06 -1.57 13.46
CA LEU A 604 -30.69 -2.09 13.55
C LEU A 604 -30.54 -3.05 14.73
N LYS A 605 -31.14 -2.74 15.88
CA LYS A 605 -31.10 -3.60 17.07
C LYS A 605 -31.81 -4.93 16.81
N GLU A 606 -32.97 -4.89 16.18
CA GLU A 606 -33.74 -6.08 15.80
C GLU A 606 -32.94 -6.94 14.81
N PHE A 607 -32.35 -6.32 13.78
CA PHE A 607 -31.49 -7.01 12.82
C PHE A 607 -30.36 -7.78 13.51
N TYR A 608 -29.62 -7.14 14.43
CA TYR A 608 -28.55 -7.83 15.17
C TYR A 608 -29.07 -8.88 16.15
N ALA A 609 -30.24 -8.70 16.75
CA ALA A 609 -30.84 -9.71 17.61
C ALA A 609 -31.26 -10.96 16.82
N THR A 610 -31.69 -10.79 15.57
CA THR A 610 -32.13 -11.89 14.70
C THR A 610 -30.99 -12.56 13.94
N PHE A 611 -29.99 -11.79 13.48
CA PHE A 611 -28.94 -12.26 12.56
C PHE A 611 -27.52 -12.11 13.11
N GLY A 612 -27.34 -11.64 14.35
CA GLY A 612 -26.03 -11.52 15.00
C GLY A 612 -25.44 -12.88 15.41
N PRO A 613 -24.10 -13.00 15.49
CA PRO A 613 -23.43 -14.25 15.84
C PRO A 613 -23.86 -14.79 17.21
N THR A 614 -24.15 -16.09 17.28
CA THR A 614 -24.76 -16.78 18.43
C THR A 614 -23.84 -17.06 19.62
N GLU A 615 -22.55 -16.73 19.52
CA GLU A 615 -21.56 -16.94 20.58
C GLU A 615 -21.46 -15.73 21.51
N THR A 616 -22.47 -15.55 22.36
CA THR A 616 -22.34 -14.87 23.67
C THR A 616 -23.67 -14.90 24.44
N LYS A 617 -24.16 -16.11 24.73
CA LYS A 617 -25.31 -16.29 25.63
C LYS A 617 -25.02 -15.94 27.11
N SER A 618 -23.80 -15.48 27.42
CA SER A 618 -23.42 -14.88 28.71
C SER A 618 -23.55 -13.34 28.74
N LEU A 619 -23.55 -12.65 27.58
CA LEU A 619 -23.58 -11.17 27.50
C LEU A 619 -24.97 -10.53 27.67
N VAL A 620 -26.02 -11.32 27.87
CA VAL A 620 -27.41 -10.81 27.89
C VAL A 620 -27.84 -10.30 29.27
N LYS A 621 -27.07 -10.53 30.35
CA LYS A 621 -27.50 -10.11 31.70
C LYS A 621 -27.13 -8.68 32.14
N ASP A 622 -26.16 -8.02 31.50
CA ASP A 622 -25.70 -6.68 31.95
C ASP A 622 -25.78 -5.59 30.87
N SER A 623 -26.60 -5.78 29.85
CA SER A 623 -26.95 -4.69 28.94
C SER A 623 -28.44 -4.34 29.05
N PHE A 624 -28.67 -3.07 29.38
CA PHE A 624 -29.89 -2.34 29.07
C PHE A 624 -31.01 -2.30 30.12
N LEU A 625 -30.73 -1.98 31.38
CA LEU A 625 -31.72 -1.33 32.27
C LEU A 625 -31.03 -0.44 33.32
N ALA A 626 -31.24 0.87 33.22
CA ALA A 626 -31.40 1.82 34.34
C ALA A 626 -31.39 3.24 33.78
N ASP A 627 -32.57 3.82 33.59
CA ASP A 627 -32.88 5.11 34.21
C ASP A 627 -34.40 5.23 34.35
N THR A 628 -34.75 5.77 35.50
CA THR A 628 -36.02 5.72 36.23
C THR A 628 -37.17 6.49 35.60
N HIS A 629 -38.34 5.84 35.54
CA HIS A 629 -39.62 6.50 35.82
C HIS A 629 -40.42 5.63 36.80
N SER A 630 -40.65 6.18 37.98
CA SER A 630 -41.62 5.69 38.96
C SER A 630 -43.03 5.65 38.38
N LYS A 631 -43.81 4.58 38.64
CA LYS A 631 -45.29 4.60 38.73
C LYS A 631 -45.85 3.28 39.33
N PRO A 632 -47.10 3.31 39.85
CA PRO A 632 -47.49 2.66 41.10
C PRO A 632 -48.02 1.21 40.96
N LYS A 633 -48.11 0.53 42.11
CA LYS A 633 -48.73 -0.80 42.29
C LYS A 633 -50.18 -0.82 41.77
N GLN A 634 -50.53 -1.86 41.01
CA GLN A 634 -51.89 -2.44 41.04
C GLN A 634 -51.88 -3.91 40.60
N GLU A 635 -52.28 -4.77 41.53
CA GLU A 635 -52.58 -6.18 41.35
C GLU A 635 -53.91 -6.40 40.60
N LYS A 636 -54.10 -7.63 40.10
CA LYS A 636 -55.33 -8.27 39.61
C LYS A 636 -55.82 -7.89 38.21
N LEU A 637 -55.27 -8.58 37.21
CA LEU A 637 -55.87 -8.78 35.89
C LEU A 637 -55.60 -10.19 35.34
N LYS A 638 -55.52 -11.19 36.23
CA LYS A 638 -55.35 -12.61 35.88
C LYS A 638 -56.61 -13.47 36.09
N ASP A 639 -57.68 -12.91 36.66
CA ASP A 639 -58.90 -13.68 36.96
C ASP A 639 -60.00 -13.58 35.89
N ILE A 640 -59.88 -12.68 34.90
CA ILE A 640 -60.95 -12.51 33.87
C ILE A 640 -60.71 -13.38 32.62
N ARG A 641 -59.51 -13.95 32.43
CA ARG A 641 -59.22 -14.84 31.28
C ARG A 641 -59.47 -16.32 31.52
N LYS A 642 -59.81 -16.73 32.76
CA LYS A 642 -60.13 -18.14 33.08
C LYS A 642 -61.62 -18.48 33.01
N GLU A 643 -62.49 -17.50 32.76
CA GLU A 643 -63.95 -17.69 32.77
C GLU A 643 -64.58 -17.80 31.37
N ILE A 644 -63.79 -17.60 30.29
CA ILE A 644 -64.29 -17.62 28.90
C ILE A 644 -63.95 -18.95 28.18
N GLU A 645 -63.00 -19.74 28.69
CA GLU A 645 -62.60 -21.02 28.08
C GLU A 645 -63.40 -22.24 28.57
N THR A 646 -64.28 -22.09 29.57
CA THR A 646 -65.05 -23.19 30.16
C THR A 646 -66.48 -23.33 29.64
N THR A 647 -66.94 -22.50 28.69
CA THR A 647 -68.34 -22.50 28.21
C THR A 647 -68.59 -22.99 26.79
N LEU A 648 -67.61 -23.56 26.08
CA LEU A 648 -67.80 -24.02 24.68
C LEU A 648 -67.45 -25.48 24.39
N ALA A 649 -67.30 -26.30 25.43
CA ALA A 649 -67.08 -27.75 25.30
C ALA A 649 -68.29 -28.57 25.79
N SER A 650 -69.45 -28.45 25.12
CA SER A 650 -70.48 -29.51 25.21
C SER A 650 -71.49 -29.45 24.06
N SER A 651 -71.24 -30.18 22.96
CA SER A 651 -72.29 -30.92 22.21
C SER A 651 -71.75 -31.60 20.93
N LYS A 652 -71.55 -32.92 21.03
CA LYS A 652 -72.03 -34.03 20.14
C LYS A 652 -71.79 -33.92 18.61
N THR A 653 -70.87 -34.71 18.05
CA THR A 653 -71.04 -36.03 17.36
C THR A 653 -71.90 -36.05 16.09
N SER A 654 -71.32 -36.40 14.92
CA SER A 654 -71.64 -37.63 14.14
C SER A 654 -71.21 -37.59 12.65
N ASN A 655 -70.68 -38.73 12.22
CA ASN A 655 -70.79 -39.43 10.92
C ASN A 655 -70.17 -38.90 9.59
N THR A 656 -69.44 -39.85 8.99
CA THR A 656 -68.77 -40.06 7.69
C THR A 656 -69.71 -40.10 6.45
N PRO A 657 -69.28 -40.47 5.21
CA PRO A 657 -68.13 -40.10 4.35
C PRO A 657 -68.58 -39.88 2.85
N PHE A 658 -67.65 -40.03 1.86
CA PHE A 658 -67.87 -40.35 0.41
C PHE A 658 -67.78 -39.14 -0.57
N LEU A 659 -67.27 -39.18 -1.82
CA LEU A 659 -66.17 -39.84 -2.59
C LEU A 659 -66.24 -39.25 -4.02
N ALA A 660 -65.10 -39.15 -4.74
CA ALA A 660 -64.96 -39.06 -6.22
C ALA A 660 -65.48 -37.78 -6.93
N HIS A 661 -65.00 -37.30 -8.09
CA HIS A 661 -64.14 -37.85 -9.14
C HIS A 661 -63.64 -36.71 -10.09
N GLN A 662 -62.43 -36.91 -10.64
CA GLN A 662 -62.00 -36.75 -12.04
C GLN A 662 -62.05 -35.41 -12.85
N VAL A 663 -60.85 -35.07 -13.33
CA VAL A 663 -60.44 -34.87 -14.76
C VAL A 663 -60.69 -33.52 -15.45
N SER A 664 -59.61 -32.75 -15.53
CA SER A 664 -58.91 -32.23 -16.74
C SER A 664 -59.64 -32.08 -18.08
N LYS A 665 -59.57 -30.86 -18.64
CA LYS A 665 -58.88 -30.48 -19.92
C LYS A 665 -59.23 -29.03 -20.28
N LYS A 666 -58.26 -28.12 -20.45
CA LYS A 666 -57.37 -27.86 -21.62
C LYS A 666 -58.10 -27.08 -22.74
N VAL A 667 -57.49 -25.97 -23.18
CA VAL A 667 -57.18 -25.59 -24.60
C VAL A 667 -57.51 -24.13 -25.01
N LYS A 668 -56.43 -23.41 -25.43
CA LYS A 668 -56.24 -22.39 -26.52
C LYS A 668 -57.15 -21.14 -26.59
N ARG A 669 -56.81 -20.02 -27.24
CA ARG A 669 -55.61 -19.32 -27.77
C ARG A 669 -56.17 -18.12 -28.56
N SER A 670 -55.34 -17.10 -28.80
CA SER A 670 -55.45 -16.02 -29.82
C SER A 670 -56.39 -14.85 -29.54
N LYS A 671 -56.25 -13.66 -30.14
CA LYS A 671 -55.18 -12.81 -30.71
C LYS A 671 -55.95 -11.65 -31.39
N ASP A 672 -55.46 -10.40 -31.29
CA ASP A 672 -55.57 -9.28 -32.26
C ASP A 672 -55.77 -7.93 -31.53
N GLU A 673 -54.81 -7.00 -31.58
CA GLU A 673 -54.57 -5.97 -32.64
C GLU A 673 -55.69 -4.90 -32.68
N LYS A 674 -55.46 -3.58 -32.64
CA LYS A 674 -54.57 -2.76 -33.49
C LYS A 674 -54.62 -1.26 -33.10
N LYS A 675 -53.49 -0.55 -33.29
CA LYS A 675 -53.28 0.81 -33.89
C LYS A 675 -53.97 2.05 -33.26
N ARG A 676 -53.49 3.30 -33.35
CA ARG A 676 -52.28 4.04 -33.80
C ARG A 676 -52.59 5.52 -33.43
N HIS A 677 -51.64 6.33 -32.99
CA HIS A 677 -51.17 7.51 -33.73
C HIS A 677 -50.19 8.38 -32.93
N THR A 678 -49.06 8.63 -33.60
CA THR A 678 -48.06 9.69 -33.44
C THR A 678 -48.61 11.07 -33.81
N ARG A 679 -48.08 12.13 -33.19
CA ARG A 679 -47.67 13.35 -33.90
C ARG A 679 -46.64 14.20 -33.14
N ASP A 680 -45.68 14.65 -33.93
CA ASP A 680 -44.49 15.44 -33.63
C ASP A 680 -44.75 16.89 -33.18
N GLY A 681 -43.70 17.50 -32.62
CA GLY A 681 -43.55 18.95 -32.49
C GLY A 681 -42.12 19.34 -32.10
N GLN A 682 -41.28 19.61 -33.11
CA GLN A 682 -39.99 20.32 -32.98
C GLN A 682 -40.22 21.79 -32.55
N SER A 683 -39.27 22.36 -31.80
CA SER A 683 -38.90 23.79 -31.88
C SER A 683 -37.55 24.05 -31.22
N GLU A 684 -36.69 24.73 -31.97
CA GLU A 684 -35.32 25.14 -31.66
C GLU A 684 -35.20 26.32 -30.68
N SER A 685 -33.96 26.49 -30.19
CA SER A 685 -33.24 27.77 -29.99
C SER A 685 -33.74 28.80 -28.95
N GLN A 686 -32.92 29.07 -27.93
CA GLN A 686 -32.14 30.33 -27.89
C GLN A 686 -31.21 30.43 -26.67
N ARG A 687 -29.94 30.72 -26.98
CA ARG A 687 -28.94 31.34 -26.10
C ARG A 687 -29.47 32.65 -25.52
N LYS A 688 -29.25 32.89 -24.22
CA LYS A 688 -29.04 34.25 -23.69
C LYS A 688 -27.93 34.26 -22.64
N LYS A 689 -26.83 34.91 -23.04
CA LYS A 689 -25.84 35.55 -22.16
C LYS A 689 -26.55 36.64 -21.35
N ILE A 690 -26.21 36.76 -20.06
CA ILE A 690 -26.28 38.05 -19.34
C ILE A 690 -24.95 38.21 -18.59
N LYS A 691 -24.30 39.35 -18.86
CA LYS A 691 -23.21 39.96 -18.10
C LYS A 691 -23.76 40.46 -16.76
N VAL A 692 -23.07 40.18 -15.66
CA VAL A 692 -22.33 41.15 -14.83
C VAL A 692 -21.14 40.41 -14.25
#